data_AF-A0A7J0E4I4-F1
#
_entry.id   AF-A0A7J0E4I4-F1
#
_cell.length_a   1.000
_cell.length_b   1.000
_cell.length_c   1.000
_cell.angle_alpha   90.00
_cell.angle_beta   90.00
_cell.angle_gamma   90.00
#
_symmetry.space_group_name_H-M   'P 1'
#
loop_
_entity.id
_entity.type
_entity.pdbx_description
1 polymer ?
#
loop_
_entity_poly.entity_id
_entity_poly.type
_entity_poly.pdbx_seq_one_letter_code
_entity_poly.pdbx_strand_id
1 'polypeptide(L)'
;MQAEKRVAITVFSFPPDKGNVGTAAYLNVFASIFSVLKDLQRDGYNVDGLPETSEALIEDILHDKEAQFSSPNLNVAYKMGVREYQKLTPYATALEENWGKPPGNLNSDGESLLVYGKQFGNVFIGVQPTFGYEGDPMRLLFSKSASPHHGFAAYYSFVEKIFKADAVLHFGTHGSLEFMPGKQVGMSDACYPDSLIGNIPNVYYYAANNPSEATIAKRRSYANTISYLTPPAENAGLYKGLKQLSELISSYQSLKDTGRGQQIVSSIISTARQCNLDKDVDLPEEGEEISAKDRDLVVGKVYSKIMEIESRLLPCGLHIIGEPPSAMEAVATLVNIAALDRPEDGISSLPSILAETVGREIEDIYRGSDKGILKDVELLRQITEASRGSISAFVERTTNKQGQVVNVTDKLTSILGFGVNEPWIQYLSNTKFYRAEREKLRTLFAFLGECLKLVVADNELGSLKQALEGKYVEPGPGGDPIRNPKVLPTGKNIHALDPQSIPTTAAMQSAKVVVERLLERQKADNGGKYPETVALVLWGTDNIKTYGESLAQVMWMIGVEPIADTFGRVNRVEPVSLEELGRPRIDVVVNCSGVFRDLFINQMNLLDRAVKMVAELDEPAEQNYVRKHALEQAQSLGVGVREAATRVFSNASGSYSSNINLAVENSSWNDEKQLQDMYLSRKSFAFDCDAPGAGMTEKRNVFEMALSTADATFQNLDSSEISLTDVSHYFDSDPTNLVQNLRKDGKKPSAYIADTTTANAQVRTLSETVRLDARTKLLNPKWYEGMLSTGYEGVREIEKRLTNTVGWSATSGQVDNWVYEEANTTFIQDEGNVKQAHEDQPELFQEVGSDILGGQRARVLGDLRGKC
;
A
#
# COMPACT_ATOMS: atom_id res chain seq x y z
N MET A 1 10.58 -26.07 -31.95
CA MET A 1 9.34 -25.32 -31.61
C MET A 1 9.45 -24.59 -30.27
N GLN A 2 9.58 -25.22 -29.10
CA GLN A 2 9.83 -24.49 -27.83
C GLN A 2 11.29 -23.99 -27.72
N ALA A 3 12.27 -24.83 -28.06
CA ALA A 3 13.70 -24.48 -28.03
C ALA A 3 14.09 -23.28 -28.94
N GLU A 4 13.24 -22.88 -29.89
CA GLU A 4 13.48 -21.75 -30.79
C GLU A 4 12.92 -20.42 -30.26
N LYS A 5 12.01 -20.48 -29.28
CA LYS A 5 11.37 -19.28 -28.71
C LYS A 5 12.37 -18.46 -27.92
N ARG A 6 12.35 -17.15 -28.13
CA ARG A 6 13.19 -16.17 -27.43
C ARG A 6 12.38 -15.39 -26.42
N VAL A 7 12.76 -15.45 -25.16
CA VAL A 7 12.06 -14.76 -24.06
C VAL A 7 13.00 -13.71 -23.47
N ALA A 8 12.57 -12.45 -23.48
CA ALA A 8 13.24 -11.41 -22.72
C ALA A 8 12.60 -11.30 -21.33
N ILE A 9 13.40 -11.31 -20.28
CA ILE A 9 13.01 -11.05 -18.91
C ILE A 9 13.55 -9.68 -18.55
N THR A 10 12.67 -8.73 -18.21
CA THR A 10 13.03 -7.36 -17.89
C THR A 10 12.90 -7.13 -16.39
N VAL A 11 14.00 -6.68 -15.78
CA VAL A 11 14.13 -6.36 -14.37
C VAL A 11 14.28 -4.85 -14.20
N PHE A 12 13.65 -4.25 -13.20
CA PHE A 12 13.71 -2.81 -12.96
C PHE A 12 14.87 -2.44 -12.02
N SER A 13 15.61 -1.37 -12.36
CA SER A 13 16.60 -0.76 -11.48
C SER A 13 16.04 0.52 -10.89
N PHE A 14 15.36 0.45 -9.74
CA PHE A 14 14.72 1.61 -9.14
C PHE A 14 14.72 1.49 -7.60
N PRO A 15 15.39 2.40 -6.84
CA PRO A 15 16.09 3.61 -7.29
C PRO A 15 17.31 3.37 -8.19
N PRO A 16 17.76 4.37 -8.98
CA PRO A 16 18.89 4.31 -9.93
C PRO A 16 20.27 4.30 -9.30
N ASP A 17 20.52 3.38 -8.37
CA ASP A 17 21.89 3.11 -7.92
C ASP A 17 22.40 1.82 -8.51
N LYS A 18 23.71 1.76 -8.77
CA LYS A 18 24.32 0.59 -9.43
C LYS A 18 24.08 -0.71 -8.66
N GLY A 19 23.76 -0.61 -7.37
CA GLY A 19 23.37 -1.69 -6.49
C GLY A 19 21.87 -1.95 -6.32
N ASN A 20 20.94 -1.23 -6.96
CA ASN A 20 19.47 -1.33 -6.73
C ASN A 20 18.70 -1.97 -7.91
N VAL A 21 18.99 -3.25 -8.23
CA VAL A 21 18.36 -4.01 -9.32
C VAL A 21 17.30 -4.97 -8.75
N GLY A 22 16.14 -5.06 -9.38
CA GLY A 22 15.12 -6.07 -9.05
C GLY A 22 14.02 -5.62 -8.11
N THR A 23 13.44 -4.44 -8.34
CA THR A 23 12.40 -3.90 -7.44
C THR A 23 11.00 -4.42 -7.77
N ALA A 24 10.38 -5.11 -6.83
CA ALA A 24 9.01 -5.60 -6.91
C ALA A 24 8.39 -5.67 -5.51
N ALA A 25 7.12 -5.29 -5.37
CA ALA A 25 6.46 -5.33 -4.06
C ALA A 25 6.43 -6.75 -3.50
N TYR A 26 7.12 -6.95 -2.37
CA TYR A 26 7.18 -8.20 -1.61
C TYR A 26 7.56 -9.45 -2.43
N LEU A 27 8.42 -9.29 -3.44
CA LEU A 27 8.87 -10.37 -4.30
C LEU A 27 10.39 -10.46 -4.26
N ASN A 28 10.93 -11.67 -4.10
CA ASN A 28 12.34 -11.94 -4.31
C ASN A 28 12.54 -12.16 -5.80
N VAL A 29 12.88 -11.09 -6.51
CA VAL A 29 12.93 -11.03 -7.97
C VAL A 29 13.92 -12.03 -8.54
N PHE A 30 15.15 -12.08 -8.05
CA PHE A 30 16.16 -12.98 -8.63
C PHE A 30 15.90 -14.45 -8.31
N ALA A 31 15.43 -14.79 -7.11
CA ALA A 31 14.98 -16.16 -6.81
C ALA A 31 13.78 -16.57 -7.67
N SER A 32 12.84 -15.64 -7.90
CA SER A 32 11.69 -15.86 -8.79
C SER A 32 12.09 -16.05 -10.25
N ILE A 33 13.02 -15.24 -10.76
CA ILE A 33 13.57 -15.42 -12.10
C ILE A 33 14.28 -16.78 -12.19
N PHE A 34 15.08 -17.14 -11.19
CA PHE A 34 15.75 -18.43 -11.15
C PHE A 34 14.75 -19.60 -11.17
N SER A 35 13.65 -19.50 -10.42
CA SER A 35 12.52 -20.46 -10.47
C SER A 35 11.95 -20.58 -11.88
N VAL A 36 11.66 -19.44 -12.53
CA VAL A 36 11.17 -19.39 -13.92
C VAL A 36 12.16 -20.00 -14.91
N LEU A 37 13.46 -19.72 -14.79
CA LEU A 37 14.47 -20.27 -15.71
C LEU A 37 14.57 -21.80 -15.60
N LYS A 38 14.54 -22.35 -14.38
CA LYS A 38 14.50 -23.81 -14.15
C LYS A 38 13.25 -24.42 -14.80
N ASP A 39 12.10 -23.76 -14.65
CA ASP A 39 10.83 -24.22 -15.21
C ASP A 39 10.85 -24.21 -16.74
N LEU A 40 11.32 -23.11 -17.35
CA LEU A 40 11.49 -22.98 -18.80
C LEU A 40 12.46 -24.03 -19.36
N GLN A 41 13.59 -24.27 -18.69
CA GLN A 41 14.55 -25.30 -19.11
C GLN A 41 13.91 -26.70 -19.07
N ARG A 42 13.17 -27.02 -18.00
CA ARG A 42 12.42 -28.28 -17.87
C ARG A 42 11.37 -28.44 -18.96
N ASP A 43 10.75 -27.33 -19.38
CA ASP A 43 9.75 -27.27 -20.44
C ASP A 43 10.34 -27.26 -21.86
N GLY A 44 11.67 -27.37 -22.01
CA GLY A 44 12.33 -27.51 -23.30
C GLY A 44 12.65 -26.20 -24.03
N TYR A 45 12.62 -25.06 -23.33
CA TYR A 45 13.22 -23.82 -23.82
C TYR A 45 14.74 -23.91 -23.77
N ASN A 46 15.43 -23.20 -24.67
CA ASN A 46 16.88 -23.15 -24.64
C ASN A 46 17.37 -22.15 -23.58
N VAL A 47 17.78 -22.66 -22.41
CA VAL A 47 18.36 -21.89 -21.30
C VAL A 47 19.80 -22.37 -21.06
N ASP A 48 20.71 -21.99 -21.96
CA ASP A 48 22.12 -22.36 -21.90
C ASP A 48 22.86 -21.56 -20.82
N GLY A 49 23.70 -22.23 -20.03
CA GLY A 49 24.54 -21.58 -19.03
C GLY A 49 23.80 -21.11 -17.77
N LEU A 50 22.63 -21.68 -17.46
CA LEU A 50 21.92 -21.43 -16.20
C LEU A 50 22.83 -21.75 -14.99
N PRO A 51 23.10 -20.80 -14.09
CA PRO A 51 23.88 -21.06 -12.87
C PRO A 51 23.21 -22.07 -11.93
N GLU A 52 23.96 -22.55 -10.92
CA GLU A 52 23.45 -23.52 -9.94
C GLU A 52 22.55 -22.88 -8.87
N THR A 53 22.68 -21.57 -8.62
CA THR A 53 21.93 -20.84 -7.58
C THR A 53 21.44 -19.46 -8.04
N SER A 54 20.49 -18.89 -7.31
CA SER A 54 19.99 -17.52 -7.51
C SER A 54 21.07 -16.46 -7.26
N GLU A 55 21.99 -16.71 -6.34
CA GLU A 55 23.05 -15.77 -5.98
C GLU A 55 24.07 -15.66 -7.11
N ALA A 56 24.44 -16.79 -7.72
CA ALA A 56 25.29 -16.82 -8.91
C ALA A 56 24.60 -16.18 -10.13
N LEU A 57 23.27 -16.24 -10.22
CA LEU A 57 22.51 -15.51 -11.24
C LEU A 57 22.62 -13.99 -11.07
N ILE A 58 22.59 -13.50 -9.82
CA ILE A 58 22.80 -12.07 -9.53
C ILE A 58 24.20 -11.66 -9.96
N GLU A 59 25.24 -12.44 -9.61
CA GLU A 59 26.64 -12.14 -9.97
C GLU A 59 26.86 -12.06 -11.48
N ASP A 60 26.13 -12.86 -12.26
CA ASP A 60 26.19 -12.85 -13.73
C ASP A 60 25.64 -11.56 -14.36
N ILE A 61 24.79 -10.83 -13.62
CA ILE A 61 24.10 -9.61 -14.06
C ILE A 61 24.73 -8.37 -13.42
N LEU A 62 25.08 -8.45 -12.14
CA LEU A 62 25.68 -7.41 -11.32
C LEU A 62 27.03 -7.90 -10.79
N HIS A 63 28.10 -7.50 -11.48
CA HIS A 63 29.46 -7.87 -11.08
C HIS A 63 29.86 -7.15 -9.80
N ASP A 64 30.43 -7.90 -8.85
CA ASP A 64 30.95 -7.39 -7.58
C ASP A 64 29.88 -6.59 -6.78
N LYS A 65 28.68 -7.17 -6.66
CA LYS A 65 27.50 -6.57 -6.00
C LYS A 65 27.76 -6.14 -4.55
N GLU A 66 28.67 -6.83 -3.86
CA GLU A 66 29.08 -6.59 -2.47
C GLU A 66 30.25 -5.60 -2.38
N ALA A 67 30.68 -5.03 -3.51
CA ALA A 67 31.81 -4.13 -3.62
C ALA A 67 33.09 -4.65 -2.91
N GLN A 68 33.33 -5.96 -2.93
CA GLN A 68 34.46 -6.58 -2.22
C GLN A 68 35.80 -6.17 -2.85
N PHE A 69 35.84 -5.98 -4.18
CA PHE A 69 37.07 -5.68 -4.92
C PHE A 69 36.99 -4.42 -5.80
N SER A 70 35.79 -4.01 -6.22
CA SER A 70 35.48 -2.93 -7.16
C SER A 70 34.03 -2.45 -6.99
N SER A 71 33.68 -1.26 -7.49
CA SER A 71 32.29 -0.80 -7.44
C SER A 71 31.36 -1.74 -8.23
N PRO A 72 30.13 -2.00 -7.76
CA PRO A 72 29.15 -2.79 -8.49
C PRO A 72 28.98 -2.25 -9.91
N ASN A 73 29.01 -3.15 -10.90
CA ASN A 73 28.81 -2.76 -12.30
C ASN A 73 27.92 -3.77 -13.02
N LEU A 74 26.92 -3.24 -13.72
CA LEU A 74 26.01 -4.02 -14.55
C LEU A 74 26.74 -4.65 -15.74
N ASN A 75 26.42 -5.91 -16.03
CA ASN A 75 26.92 -6.59 -17.21
C ASN A 75 26.40 -5.91 -18.49
N VAL A 76 27.31 -5.54 -19.39
CA VAL A 76 26.93 -4.97 -20.70
C VAL A 76 26.68 -6.12 -21.67
N ALA A 77 25.40 -6.36 -22.00
CA ALA A 77 25.00 -7.37 -22.97
C ALA A 77 25.26 -6.92 -24.41
N TYR A 78 25.08 -5.63 -24.69
CA TYR A 78 25.18 -5.09 -26.04
C TYR A 78 25.60 -3.62 -26.05
N LYS A 79 26.41 -3.25 -27.06
CA LYS A 79 26.78 -1.86 -27.35
C LYS A 79 26.18 -1.45 -28.69
N MET A 80 25.15 -0.62 -28.65
CA MET A 80 24.42 -0.16 -29.83
C MET A 80 25.05 1.13 -30.37
N GLY A 81 25.60 1.07 -31.58
CA GLY A 81 26.18 2.25 -32.22
C GLY A 81 25.09 3.27 -32.60
N VAL A 82 25.40 4.57 -32.53
CA VAL A 82 24.43 5.65 -32.80
C VAL A 82 23.70 5.50 -34.15
N ARG A 83 24.42 5.10 -35.21
CA ARG A 83 23.81 4.89 -36.54
C ARG A 83 22.81 3.74 -36.56
N GLU A 84 23.08 2.67 -35.81
CA GLU A 84 22.18 1.54 -35.68
C GLU A 84 20.95 1.94 -34.85
N TYR A 85 21.16 2.62 -33.72
CA TYR A 85 20.09 3.16 -32.89
C TYR A 85 19.14 4.06 -33.70
N GLN A 86 19.65 5.06 -34.41
CA GLN A 86 18.82 5.96 -35.23
C GLN A 86 18.05 5.22 -36.34
N LYS A 87 18.62 4.14 -36.89
CA LYS A 87 17.96 3.32 -37.90
C LYS A 87 16.85 2.45 -37.29
N LEU A 88 17.09 1.90 -36.11
CA LEU A 88 16.17 0.98 -35.44
C LEU A 88 15.12 1.70 -34.59
N THR A 89 15.33 2.96 -34.24
CA THR A 89 14.45 3.74 -33.35
C THR A 89 13.97 5.01 -34.06
N PRO A 90 12.89 4.95 -34.86
CA PRO A 90 12.41 6.08 -35.67
C PRO A 90 12.04 7.32 -34.84
N TYR A 91 11.64 7.13 -33.59
CA TYR A 91 11.28 8.20 -32.65
C TYR A 91 12.49 8.78 -31.90
N ALA A 92 13.72 8.36 -32.19
CA ALA A 92 14.94 8.86 -31.52
C ALA A 92 15.07 10.38 -31.59
N THR A 93 14.70 11.00 -32.72
CA THR A 93 14.76 12.46 -32.90
C THR A 93 13.81 13.21 -31.96
N ALA A 94 12.66 12.61 -31.62
CA ALA A 94 11.72 13.21 -30.67
C ALA A 94 12.28 13.24 -29.23
N LEU A 95 13.30 12.41 -28.94
CA LEU A 95 13.95 12.39 -27.64
C LEU A 95 15.05 13.46 -27.53
N GLU A 96 15.52 14.03 -28.65
CA GLU A 96 16.64 14.98 -28.65
C GLU A 96 16.32 16.30 -27.94
N GLU A 97 15.04 16.71 -27.93
CA GLU A 97 14.58 17.90 -27.20
C GLU A 97 14.94 17.82 -25.72
N ASN A 98 14.77 16.63 -25.14
CA ASN A 98 15.07 16.40 -23.73
C ASN A 98 16.47 15.84 -23.50
N TRP A 99 17.00 15.02 -24.39
CA TRP A 99 18.21 14.23 -24.08
C TRP A 99 19.43 14.58 -24.91
N GLY A 100 19.33 15.60 -25.77
CA GLY A 100 20.38 15.96 -26.72
C GLY A 100 20.54 14.90 -27.80
N LYS A 101 21.68 14.88 -28.50
CA LYS A 101 21.91 13.88 -29.55
C LYS A 101 22.33 12.53 -28.94
N PRO A 102 21.97 11.39 -29.57
CA PRO A 102 22.50 10.09 -29.17
C PRO A 102 24.03 10.05 -29.28
N PRO A 103 24.74 9.31 -28.41
CA PRO A 103 24.20 8.33 -27.45
C PRO A 103 23.67 8.94 -26.13
N GLY A 104 23.77 10.27 -25.95
CA GLY A 104 23.40 10.94 -24.71
C GLY A 104 24.37 10.64 -23.57
N ASN A 105 23.97 10.98 -22.34
CA ASN A 105 24.81 10.83 -21.14
C ASN A 105 24.42 9.62 -20.27
N LEU A 106 23.21 9.10 -20.43
CA LEU A 106 22.68 7.99 -19.64
C LEU A 106 22.80 6.69 -20.42
N ASN A 107 23.32 5.64 -19.77
CA ASN A 107 23.64 4.34 -20.37
C ASN A 107 24.48 4.49 -21.64
N SER A 108 25.58 5.22 -21.54
CA SER A 108 26.51 5.43 -22.64
C SER A 108 27.95 5.28 -22.18
N ASP A 109 28.82 4.81 -23.05
CA ASP A 109 30.28 4.90 -22.91
C ASP A 109 30.88 6.11 -23.64
N GLY A 110 30.04 7.06 -24.05
CA GLY A 110 30.39 8.25 -24.82
C GLY A 110 30.35 8.05 -26.34
N GLU A 111 30.42 6.80 -26.82
CA GLU A 111 30.38 6.47 -28.25
C GLU A 111 29.14 5.68 -28.65
N SER A 112 28.67 4.80 -27.74
CA SER A 112 27.56 3.88 -27.96
C SER A 112 26.52 3.96 -26.84
N LEU A 113 25.34 3.41 -27.11
CA LEU A 113 24.29 3.15 -26.12
C LEU A 113 24.51 1.76 -25.52
N LEU A 114 24.46 1.65 -24.20
CA LEU A 114 24.71 0.42 -23.45
C LEU A 114 23.39 -0.26 -23.08
N VAL A 115 23.26 -1.53 -23.45
CA VAL A 115 22.16 -2.39 -23.00
C VAL A 115 22.71 -3.33 -21.93
N TYR A 116 22.18 -3.21 -20.72
CA TYR A 116 22.58 -4.01 -19.58
C TYR A 116 21.76 -5.29 -19.47
N GLY A 117 22.41 -6.39 -19.09
CA GLY A 117 21.77 -7.70 -18.94
C GLY A 117 22.71 -8.85 -19.27
N LYS A 118 22.18 -10.07 -19.31
CA LYS A 118 22.90 -11.31 -19.62
C LYS A 118 22.01 -12.24 -20.44
N GLN A 119 22.61 -12.92 -21.42
CA GLN A 119 21.91 -13.90 -22.26
C GLN A 119 22.25 -15.34 -21.83
N PHE A 120 21.23 -16.17 -21.68
CA PHE A 120 21.25 -17.59 -21.35
C PHE A 120 20.55 -18.39 -22.44
N GLY A 121 21.28 -18.77 -23.49
CA GLY A 121 20.70 -19.40 -24.68
C GLY A 121 19.72 -18.48 -25.41
N ASN A 122 18.44 -18.85 -25.42
CA ASN A 122 17.34 -18.04 -25.98
C ASN A 122 16.58 -17.23 -24.92
N VAL A 123 17.06 -17.16 -23.69
CA VAL A 123 16.52 -16.27 -22.66
C VAL A 123 17.47 -15.10 -22.45
N PHE A 124 16.97 -13.88 -22.43
CA PHE A 124 17.75 -12.68 -22.13
C PHE A 124 17.20 -12.03 -20.86
N ILE A 125 18.05 -11.85 -19.84
CA ILE A 125 17.68 -11.11 -18.63
C ILE A 125 18.28 -9.72 -18.76
N GLY A 126 17.43 -8.72 -18.98
CA GLY A 126 17.82 -7.35 -19.19
C GLY A 126 17.44 -6.45 -18.03
N VAL A 127 18.30 -5.48 -17.73
CA VAL A 127 18.04 -4.45 -16.72
C VAL A 127 17.50 -3.21 -17.40
N GLN A 128 16.25 -2.86 -17.07
CA GLN A 128 15.58 -1.68 -17.61
C GLN A 128 16.25 -0.42 -17.06
N PRO A 129 16.61 0.55 -17.92
CA PRO A 129 17.10 1.85 -17.47
C PRO A 129 16.02 2.63 -16.70
N THR A 130 16.41 3.63 -15.90
CA THR A 130 15.46 4.50 -15.20
C THR A 130 14.77 5.51 -16.12
N PHE A 131 13.81 6.25 -15.57
CA PHE A 131 13.15 7.35 -16.28
C PHE A 131 14.13 8.46 -16.71
N GLY A 132 15.31 8.55 -16.08
CA GLY A 132 16.32 9.58 -16.33
C GLY A 132 16.06 10.89 -15.59
N TYR A 133 15.19 10.93 -14.57
CA TYR A 133 14.97 12.15 -13.80
C TYR A 133 16.22 12.60 -13.00
N GLU A 134 17.19 11.71 -12.80
CA GLU A 134 18.46 12.05 -12.16
C GLU A 134 19.31 13.04 -12.96
N GLY A 135 19.88 14.02 -12.25
CA GLY A 135 20.95 14.87 -12.75
C GLY A 135 20.54 16.31 -13.11
N ASP A 136 19.25 16.62 -13.25
CA ASP A 136 18.76 18.00 -13.41
C ASP A 136 17.54 18.30 -12.53
N PRO A 137 17.75 18.83 -11.30
CA PRO A 137 16.68 19.19 -10.37
C PRO A 137 15.69 20.22 -10.94
N MET A 138 16.11 21.06 -11.88
CA MET A 138 15.23 22.04 -12.51
C MET A 138 14.21 21.35 -13.42
N ARG A 139 14.55 20.18 -13.99
CA ARG A 139 13.61 19.42 -14.82
C ARG A 139 12.47 18.80 -14.02
N LEU A 140 12.74 18.29 -12.82
CA LEU A 140 11.72 17.78 -11.91
C LEU A 140 10.72 18.88 -11.52
N LEU A 141 11.17 20.13 -11.44
CA LEU A 141 10.38 21.31 -11.09
C LEU A 141 9.53 21.85 -12.25
N PHE A 142 10.04 21.83 -13.50
CA PHE A 142 9.42 22.56 -14.62
C PHE A 142 8.91 21.69 -15.78
N SER A 143 9.30 20.41 -15.87
CA SER A 143 8.86 19.56 -16.99
C SER A 143 7.37 19.22 -16.86
N LYS A 144 6.58 19.69 -17.84
CA LYS A 144 5.14 19.35 -17.96
C LYS A 144 4.91 18.03 -18.69
N SER A 145 5.91 17.52 -19.41
CA SER A 145 5.89 16.24 -20.13
C SER A 145 7.27 15.59 -20.09
N ALA A 146 7.36 14.37 -19.56
CA ALA A 146 8.58 13.57 -19.63
C ALA A 146 8.72 12.86 -20.98
N SER A 147 9.93 12.44 -21.35
CA SER A 147 10.16 11.49 -22.44
C SER A 147 11.23 10.50 -22.00
N PRO A 148 11.23 9.25 -22.50
CA PRO A 148 12.30 8.32 -22.18
C PRO A 148 13.65 8.85 -22.71
N HIS A 149 14.74 8.57 -21.98
CA HIS A 149 16.09 8.86 -22.46
C HIS A 149 16.54 7.86 -23.54
N HIS A 150 17.62 8.17 -24.27
CA HIS A 150 18.08 7.32 -25.38
C HIS A 150 18.41 5.89 -24.96
N GLY A 151 19.06 5.71 -23.80
CA GLY A 151 19.36 4.38 -23.24
C GLY A 151 18.11 3.53 -23.02
N PHE A 152 17.03 4.12 -22.51
CA PHE A 152 15.73 3.47 -22.33
C PHE A 152 15.15 2.98 -23.66
N ALA A 153 15.15 3.84 -24.67
CA ALA A 153 14.67 3.48 -26.00
C ALA A 153 15.57 2.44 -26.69
N ALA A 154 16.89 2.48 -26.45
CA ALA A 154 17.86 1.53 -26.99
C ALA A 154 17.66 0.13 -26.40
N TYR A 155 17.32 0.02 -25.11
CA TYR A 155 16.98 -1.25 -24.47
C TYR A 155 15.84 -1.96 -25.21
N TYR A 156 14.70 -1.29 -25.39
CA TYR A 156 13.55 -1.88 -26.07
C TYR A 156 13.80 -2.13 -27.56
N SER A 157 14.57 -1.26 -28.22
CA SER A 157 14.98 -1.47 -29.62
C SER A 157 15.88 -2.71 -29.75
N PHE A 158 16.74 -2.98 -28.78
CA PHE A 158 17.53 -4.21 -28.72
C PHE A 158 16.62 -5.44 -28.54
N VAL A 159 15.72 -5.41 -27.55
CA VAL A 159 14.80 -6.53 -27.26
C VAL A 159 13.96 -6.89 -28.49
N GLU A 160 13.37 -5.91 -29.17
CA GLU A 160 12.51 -6.14 -30.33
C GLU A 160 13.30 -6.48 -31.61
N LYS A 161 14.35 -5.73 -31.93
CA LYS A 161 14.90 -5.73 -33.31
C LYS A 161 16.21 -6.49 -33.43
N ILE A 162 16.95 -6.63 -32.33
CA ILE A 162 18.28 -7.28 -32.30
C ILE A 162 18.18 -8.66 -31.68
N PHE A 163 17.73 -8.75 -30.42
CA PHE A 163 17.46 -10.01 -29.75
C PHE A 163 16.27 -10.73 -30.38
N LYS A 164 15.27 -9.98 -30.85
CA LYS A 164 14.05 -10.49 -31.49
C LYS A 164 13.28 -11.41 -30.55
N ALA A 165 12.94 -10.86 -29.38
CA ALA A 165 12.09 -11.56 -28.41
C ALA A 165 10.74 -11.91 -29.04
N ASP A 166 10.30 -13.14 -28.83
CA ASP A 166 8.93 -13.59 -29.14
C ASP A 166 7.94 -13.18 -28.03
N ALA A 167 8.44 -12.96 -26.82
CA ALA A 167 7.70 -12.43 -25.68
C ALA A 167 8.64 -11.71 -24.72
N VAL A 168 8.12 -10.71 -24.01
CA VAL A 168 8.81 -10.05 -22.89
C VAL A 168 8.04 -10.30 -21.60
N LEU A 169 8.76 -10.68 -20.56
CA LEU A 169 8.28 -10.88 -19.20
C LEU A 169 8.86 -9.80 -18.30
N HIS A 170 8.03 -8.92 -17.77
CA HIS A 170 8.43 -7.94 -16.76
C HIS A 170 8.19 -8.50 -15.35
N PHE A 171 9.15 -8.29 -14.46
CA PHE A 171 9.03 -8.57 -13.04
C PHE A 171 8.93 -7.25 -12.26
N GLY A 172 7.83 -7.07 -11.52
CA GLY A 172 7.67 -5.99 -10.55
C GLY A 172 6.50 -5.07 -10.81
N THR A 173 6.16 -4.29 -9.78
CA THR A 173 4.91 -3.51 -9.71
C THR A 173 5.02 -2.07 -10.21
N HIS A 174 6.21 -1.59 -10.57
CA HIS A 174 6.44 -0.19 -10.97
C HIS A 174 7.27 -0.09 -12.26
N GLY A 175 6.82 -0.78 -13.31
CA GLY A 175 7.48 -0.68 -14.60
C GLY A 175 7.42 0.76 -15.10
N SER A 176 8.56 1.30 -15.52
CA SER A 176 8.57 2.69 -16.00
C SER A 176 7.82 2.84 -17.33
N LEU A 177 7.76 1.76 -18.11
CA LEU A 177 7.15 1.68 -19.44
C LEU A 177 5.69 2.16 -19.45
N GLU A 178 4.85 1.61 -18.57
CA GLU A 178 3.42 1.91 -18.56
C GLU A 178 3.11 3.34 -18.11
N PHE A 179 3.97 3.96 -17.29
CA PHE A 179 3.81 5.33 -16.82
C PHE A 179 4.50 6.36 -17.72
N MET A 180 5.15 5.93 -18.82
CA MET A 180 5.69 6.86 -19.81
C MET A 180 4.59 7.72 -20.45
N PRO A 181 4.86 8.99 -20.80
CA PRO A 181 3.82 9.90 -21.29
C PRO A 181 3.09 9.40 -22.53
N GLY A 182 1.77 9.66 -22.52
CA GLY A 182 0.82 9.14 -23.50
C GLY A 182 -0.61 9.16 -22.96
N LYS A 183 -1.56 8.78 -23.82
CA LYS A 183 -3.00 8.73 -23.49
C LYS A 183 -3.30 7.74 -22.37
N GLN A 184 -4.38 7.97 -21.63
CA GLN A 184 -4.86 7.09 -20.55
C GLN A 184 -5.17 5.65 -21.01
N VAL A 185 -5.74 5.49 -22.20
CA VAL A 185 -6.09 4.20 -22.82
C VAL A 185 -6.17 4.39 -24.34
N GLY A 186 -6.01 3.30 -25.12
CA GLY A 186 -6.03 3.37 -26.58
C GLY A 186 -4.84 4.17 -27.10
N MET A 187 -3.63 3.63 -26.90
CA MET A 187 -2.39 4.28 -27.29
C MET A 187 -2.39 4.63 -28.79
N SER A 188 -1.60 5.63 -29.15
CA SER A 188 -1.33 6.00 -30.54
C SER A 188 0.18 6.04 -30.76
N ASP A 189 0.61 6.17 -32.01
CA ASP A 189 2.04 6.26 -32.38
C ASP A 189 2.81 7.41 -31.69
N ALA A 190 2.11 8.41 -31.14
CA ALA A 190 2.68 9.48 -30.32
C ALA A 190 2.87 9.12 -28.83
N CYS A 191 2.41 7.95 -28.38
CA CYS A 191 2.51 7.48 -27.01
C CYS A 191 3.76 6.62 -26.87
N TYR A 192 4.66 6.99 -25.95
CA TYR A 192 5.90 6.26 -25.74
C TYR A 192 5.71 4.79 -25.36
N PRO A 193 4.74 4.40 -24.49
CA PRO A 193 4.53 2.99 -24.16
C PRO A 193 4.36 2.10 -25.40
N ASP A 194 3.61 2.58 -26.39
CA ASP A 194 3.36 1.90 -27.66
C ASP A 194 4.62 1.83 -28.55
N SER A 195 5.29 2.97 -28.72
CA SER A 195 6.52 3.07 -29.51
C SER A 195 7.67 2.22 -28.94
N LEU A 196 7.71 2.05 -27.62
CA LEU A 196 8.75 1.31 -26.90
C LEU A 196 8.52 -0.19 -26.97
N ILE A 197 7.34 -0.68 -26.55
CA ILE A 197 7.08 -2.12 -26.48
C ILE A 197 6.88 -2.74 -27.88
N GLY A 198 6.39 -1.94 -28.83
CA GLY A 198 6.11 -2.38 -30.19
C GLY A 198 5.07 -3.50 -30.22
N ASN A 199 5.34 -4.53 -31.02
CA ASN A 199 4.39 -5.64 -31.24
C ASN A 199 4.67 -6.88 -30.38
N ILE A 200 5.58 -6.79 -29.41
CA ILE A 200 5.97 -7.96 -28.61
C ILE A 200 4.87 -8.27 -27.59
N PRO A 201 4.40 -9.53 -27.49
CA PRO A 201 3.58 -9.97 -26.37
C PRO A 201 4.23 -9.62 -25.03
N ASN A 202 3.55 -8.77 -24.27
CA ASN A 202 4.03 -8.27 -22.99
C ASN A 202 3.33 -9.01 -21.85
N VAL A 203 4.10 -9.74 -21.04
CA VAL A 203 3.63 -10.49 -19.88
C VAL A 203 4.24 -9.87 -18.62
N TYR A 204 3.47 -9.80 -17.55
CA TYR A 204 3.92 -9.35 -16.24
C TYR A 204 3.59 -10.39 -15.19
N TYR A 205 4.47 -10.51 -14.19
CA TYR A 205 4.05 -10.93 -12.87
C TYR A 205 3.70 -9.70 -12.04
N TYR A 206 2.46 -9.65 -11.53
CA TYR A 206 1.93 -8.57 -10.70
C TYR A 206 1.39 -9.13 -9.38
N ALA A 207 1.55 -8.39 -8.28
CA ALA A 207 0.96 -8.81 -7.01
C ALA A 207 -0.58 -8.85 -7.14
N ALA A 208 -1.22 -9.93 -6.65
CA ALA A 208 -2.66 -10.09 -6.69
C ALA A 208 -3.40 -8.92 -6.01
N ASN A 209 -2.76 -8.31 -5.02
CA ASN A 209 -3.25 -7.18 -4.25
C ASN A 209 -3.07 -5.81 -4.92
N ASN A 210 -2.51 -5.71 -6.13
CA ASN A 210 -2.32 -4.44 -6.84
C ASN A 210 -3.07 -4.40 -8.18
N PRO A 211 -4.41 -4.50 -8.18
CA PRO A 211 -5.20 -4.49 -9.42
C PRO A 211 -5.15 -3.15 -10.16
N SER A 212 -4.88 -2.06 -9.44
CA SER A 212 -4.95 -0.71 -10.01
C SER A 212 -3.80 -0.47 -11.00
N GLU A 213 -2.55 -0.74 -10.60
CA GLU A 213 -1.37 -0.58 -11.47
C GLU A 213 -1.32 -1.67 -12.53
N ALA A 214 -1.71 -2.91 -12.21
CA ALA A 214 -1.89 -3.97 -13.20
C ALA A 214 -2.84 -3.53 -14.34
N THR A 215 -3.91 -2.78 -14.00
CA THR A 215 -4.83 -2.23 -15.01
C THR A 215 -4.20 -1.11 -15.84
N ILE A 216 -3.28 -0.32 -15.28
CA ILE A 216 -2.50 0.67 -16.05
C ILE A 216 -1.58 -0.05 -17.05
N ALA A 217 -0.84 -1.07 -16.62
CA ALA A 217 -0.01 -1.89 -17.52
C ALA A 217 -0.84 -2.51 -18.66
N LYS A 218 -2.03 -3.06 -18.36
CA LYS A 218 -2.96 -3.55 -19.40
C LYS A 218 -3.30 -2.51 -20.46
N ARG A 219 -3.67 -1.31 -20.02
CA ARG A 219 -4.21 -0.25 -20.89
C ARG A 219 -3.12 0.46 -21.69
N ARG A 220 -1.90 0.55 -21.13
CA ARG A 220 -0.82 1.38 -21.67
C ARG A 220 0.32 0.60 -22.29
N SER A 221 0.61 -0.63 -21.85
CA SER A 221 1.71 -1.46 -22.36
C SER A 221 1.28 -2.82 -22.91
N TYR A 222 -0.03 -3.03 -23.11
CA TYR A 222 -0.61 -4.26 -23.66
C TYR A 222 -0.36 -5.51 -22.81
N ALA A 223 -0.17 -5.32 -21.50
CA ALA A 223 0.26 -6.39 -20.60
C ALA A 223 -0.80 -7.47 -20.35
N ASN A 224 -0.38 -8.73 -20.37
CA ASN A 224 -1.04 -9.84 -19.66
C ASN A 224 -0.45 -9.92 -18.25
N THR A 225 -1.27 -9.70 -17.22
CA THR A 225 -0.80 -9.46 -15.84
C THR A 225 -1.14 -10.66 -14.96
N ILE A 226 -0.22 -11.62 -14.92
CA ILE A 226 -0.36 -12.87 -14.16
C ILE A 226 -0.14 -12.55 -12.68
N SER A 227 -1.10 -12.92 -11.83
CA SER A 227 -1.00 -12.65 -10.41
C SER A 227 -0.03 -13.57 -9.70
N TYR A 228 0.70 -13.01 -8.73
CA TYR A 228 1.41 -13.77 -7.70
C TYR A 228 0.88 -13.40 -6.31
N LEU A 229 1.08 -14.30 -5.34
CA LEU A 229 0.66 -14.08 -3.96
C LEU A 229 1.70 -13.24 -3.21
N THR A 230 1.26 -12.34 -2.35
CA THR A 230 2.18 -11.76 -1.37
C THR A 230 2.61 -12.81 -0.34
N PRO A 231 3.76 -12.63 0.32
CA PRO A 231 4.23 -13.57 1.34
C PRO A 231 3.14 -13.84 2.39
N PRO A 232 3.06 -15.08 2.92
CA PRO A 232 2.09 -15.39 3.95
C PRO A 232 2.25 -14.42 5.12
N ALA A 233 1.18 -13.72 5.42
CA ALA A 233 1.23 -12.68 6.44
C ALA A 233 1.29 -13.31 7.83
N GLU A 234 2.01 -12.65 8.73
CA GLU A 234 2.17 -13.08 10.11
C GLU A 234 1.70 -11.98 11.07
N ASN A 235 1.29 -12.38 12.26
CA ASN A 235 1.11 -11.40 13.34
C ASN A 235 2.49 -10.82 13.72
N ALA A 236 2.57 -9.50 13.81
CA ALA A 236 3.81 -8.78 14.09
C ALA A 236 4.43 -9.18 15.45
N GLY A 237 3.59 -9.53 16.43
CA GLY A 237 4.03 -9.96 17.75
C GLY A 237 4.57 -8.80 18.61
N LEU A 238 5.22 -9.16 19.72
CA LEU A 238 5.82 -8.21 20.67
C LEU A 238 7.28 -8.56 20.92
N TYR A 239 8.10 -7.53 21.15
CA TYR A 239 9.54 -7.66 21.36
C TYR A 239 10.03 -6.68 22.43
N LYS A 240 11.22 -6.95 22.98
CA LYS A 240 11.93 -6.09 23.95
C LYS A 240 10.98 -5.52 25.02
N GLY A 241 10.94 -4.19 25.20
CA GLY A 241 10.10 -3.51 26.19
C GLY A 241 8.60 -3.71 26.00
N LEU A 242 8.11 -3.88 24.78
CA LEU A 242 6.68 -4.14 24.51
C LEU A 242 6.23 -5.50 25.05
N LYS A 243 7.12 -6.51 24.98
CA LYS A 243 6.85 -7.83 25.59
C LYS A 243 6.84 -7.75 27.11
N GLN A 244 7.82 -7.06 27.70
CA GLN A 244 7.88 -6.81 29.14
C GLN A 244 6.60 -6.09 29.63
N LEU A 245 6.12 -5.09 28.88
CA LEU A 245 4.89 -4.38 29.19
C LEU A 245 3.66 -5.31 29.18
N SER A 246 3.57 -6.22 28.21
CA SER A 246 2.50 -7.23 28.16
C SER A 246 2.51 -8.17 29.37
N GLU A 247 3.69 -8.57 29.84
CA GLU A 247 3.84 -9.39 31.06
C GLU A 247 3.41 -8.64 32.33
N LEU A 248 3.72 -7.33 32.41
CA LEU A 248 3.26 -6.46 33.50
C LEU A 248 1.72 -6.32 33.51
N ILE A 249 1.12 -6.11 32.33
CA ILE A 249 -0.34 -6.06 32.17
C ILE A 249 -0.99 -7.39 32.56
N SER A 250 -0.39 -8.52 32.17
CA SER A 250 -0.88 -9.84 32.56
C SER A 250 -0.83 -10.03 34.09
N SER A 251 0.23 -9.53 34.73
CA SER A 251 0.40 -9.56 36.19
C SER A 251 -0.59 -8.65 36.93
N TYR A 252 -1.12 -7.59 36.28
CA TYR A 252 -2.11 -6.71 36.88
C TYR A 252 -3.37 -7.47 37.31
N GLN A 253 -3.85 -8.46 36.56
CA GLN A 253 -5.08 -9.19 36.90
C GLN A 253 -4.99 -9.94 38.24
N SER A 254 -3.81 -10.47 38.58
CA SER A 254 -3.61 -11.18 39.86
C SER A 254 -3.29 -10.23 41.01
N LEU A 255 -2.78 -9.02 40.72
CA LEU A 255 -2.33 -8.06 41.72
C LEU A 255 -3.32 -6.92 41.99
N LYS A 256 -4.29 -6.65 41.10
CA LYS A 256 -5.17 -5.47 41.19
C LYS A 256 -5.97 -5.40 42.49
N ASP A 257 -6.41 -6.55 43.01
CA ASP A 257 -7.21 -6.66 44.24
C ASP A 257 -6.33 -6.82 45.50
N THR A 258 -5.00 -6.79 45.33
CA THR A 258 -4.04 -6.84 46.42
C THR A 258 -3.57 -5.43 46.79
N GLY A 259 -2.91 -5.27 47.94
CA GLY A 259 -2.25 -4.01 48.31
C GLY A 259 -1.15 -3.54 47.35
N ARG A 260 -0.81 -4.32 46.31
CA ARG A 260 0.22 -4.02 45.31
C ARG A 260 -0.34 -3.46 43.99
N GLY A 261 -1.66 -3.31 43.85
CA GLY A 261 -2.30 -2.83 42.62
C GLY A 261 -1.80 -1.47 42.11
N GLN A 262 -1.48 -0.53 43.01
CA GLN A 262 -0.92 0.78 42.62
C GLN A 262 0.50 0.64 42.06
N GLN A 263 1.35 -0.17 42.72
CA GLN A 263 2.75 -0.33 42.34
C GLN A 263 2.89 -0.91 40.93
N ILE A 264 2.08 -1.92 40.59
CA ILE A 264 2.10 -2.53 39.26
C ILE A 264 1.63 -1.54 38.18
N VAL A 265 0.62 -0.70 38.47
CA VAL A 265 0.18 0.35 37.53
C VAL A 265 1.28 1.39 37.30
N SER A 266 2.00 1.81 38.35
CA SER A 266 3.16 2.69 38.20
C SER A 266 4.26 2.06 37.34
N SER A 267 4.52 0.76 37.50
CA SER A 267 5.47 0.04 36.63
C SER A 267 4.99 -0.06 35.17
N ILE A 268 3.69 -0.29 34.94
CA ILE A 268 3.07 -0.29 33.61
C ILE A 268 3.24 1.08 32.95
N ILE A 269 2.92 2.16 33.66
CA ILE A 269 3.05 3.54 33.15
C ILE A 269 4.51 3.85 32.80
N SER A 270 5.45 3.55 33.70
CA SER A 270 6.87 3.82 33.46
C SER A 270 7.42 3.03 32.27
N THR A 271 7.06 1.75 32.16
CA THR A 271 7.47 0.91 31.02
C THR A 271 6.78 1.36 29.71
N ALA A 272 5.52 1.81 29.77
CA ALA A 272 4.81 2.35 28.62
C ALA A 272 5.47 3.64 28.09
N ARG A 273 5.91 4.54 28.99
CA ARG A 273 6.70 5.72 28.63
C ARG A 273 8.04 5.35 28.00
N GLN A 274 8.76 4.36 28.55
CA GLN A 274 9.99 3.85 27.93
C GLN A 274 9.77 3.29 26.52
N CYS A 275 8.57 2.75 26.24
CA CYS A 275 8.17 2.28 24.91
C CYS A 275 7.54 3.37 24.03
N ASN A 276 7.58 4.64 24.45
CA ASN A 276 6.98 5.79 23.77
C ASN A 276 5.45 5.66 23.55
N LEU A 277 4.73 4.88 24.37
CA LEU A 277 3.28 4.69 24.26
C LEU A 277 2.48 5.83 24.90
N ASP A 278 3.13 6.72 25.64
CA ASP A 278 2.58 7.99 26.12
C ASP A 278 2.14 8.94 24.99
N LYS A 279 2.66 8.72 23.77
CA LYS A 279 2.25 9.46 22.57
C LYS A 279 0.99 8.90 21.91
N ASP A 280 0.61 7.67 22.25
CA ASP A 280 -0.57 6.96 21.71
C ASP A 280 -1.71 6.87 22.74
N VAL A 281 -1.37 6.99 24.02
CA VAL A 281 -2.27 6.91 25.15
C VAL A 281 -1.96 8.04 26.11
N ASP A 282 -2.99 8.78 26.52
CA ASP A 282 -2.87 9.75 27.61
C ASP A 282 -2.58 9.03 28.94
N LEU A 283 -1.36 9.20 29.47
CA LEU A 283 -0.86 8.53 30.66
C LEU A 283 -0.69 9.51 31.84
N PRO A 284 -1.20 9.19 33.05
CA PRO A 284 -1.02 10.02 34.24
C PRO A 284 0.44 10.22 34.62
N GLU A 285 0.75 11.31 35.33
CA GLU A 285 2.12 11.63 35.75
C GLU A 285 2.72 10.55 36.65
N GLU A 286 4.03 10.35 36.55
CA GLU A 286 4.73 9.34 37.34
C GLU A 286 4.65 9.68 38.84
N GLY A 287 4.12 8.74 39.64
CA GLY A 287 3.95 8.91 41.09
C GLY A 287 2.60 9.51 41.52
N GLU A 288 1.71 9.84 40.59
CA GLU A 288 0.34 10.27 40.91
C GLU A 288 -0.47 9.10 41.51
N GLU A 289 -1.25 9.38 42.57
CA GLU A 289 -2.16 8.38 43.14
C GLU A 289 -3.40 8.22 42.25
N ILE A 290 -3.53 7.04 41.64
CA ILE A 290 -4.63 6.73 40.73
C ILE A 290 -5.69 5.97 41.51
N SER A 291 -6.95 6.41 41.39
CA SER A 291 -8.08 5.74 42.02
C SER A 291 -8.21 4.31 41.51
N ALA A 292 -8.70 3.39 42.33
CA ALA A 292 -8.86 1.99 41.93
C ALA A 292 -9.74 1.82 40.67
N LYS A 293 -10.68 2.75 40.44
CA LYS A 293 -11.56 2.74 39.26
C LYS A 293 -10.84 3.20 37.98
N ASP A 294 -9.90 4.12 38.10
CA ASP A 294 -9.19 4.69 36.96
C ASP A 294 -7.95 3.87 36.57
N ARG A 295 -7.40 3.07 37.50
CA ARG A 295 -6.32 2.11 37.21
C ARG A 295 -6.67 1.15 36.09
N ASP A 296 -7.87 0.56 36.14
CA ASP A 296 -8.35 -0.35 35.11
C ASP A 296 -8.42 0.33 33.74
N LEU A 297 -8.84 1.59 33.70
CA LEU A 297 -8.93 2.35 32.46
C LEU A 297 -7.53 2.65 31.87
N VAL A 298 -6.57 3.05 32.71
CA VAL A 298 -5.17 3.28 32.27
C VAL A 298 -4.58 1.99 31.71
N VAL A 299 -4.69 0.88 32.45
CA VAL A 299 -4.19 -0.42 32.00
C VAL A 299 -4.88 -0.87 30.72
N GLY A 300 -6.21 -0.72 30.64
CA GLY A 300 -6.99 -1.10 29.47
C GLY A 300 -6.62 -0.30 28.21
N LYS A 301 -6.40 1.01 28.33
CA LYS A 301 -5.93 1.84 27.20
C LYS A 301 -4.56 1.38 26.69
N VAL A 302 -3.58 1.19 27.58
CA VAL A 302 -2.25 0.67 27.20
C VAL A 302 -2.36 -0.72 26.59
N TYR A 303 -3.20 -1.58 27.17
CA TYR A 303 -3.35 -2.94 26.69
C TYR A 303 -3.96 -3.02 25.29
N SER A 304 -4.95 -2.18 25.00
CA SER A 304 -5.54 -2.10 23.66
C SER A 304 -4.49 -1.80 22.59
N LYS A 305 -3.54 -0.89 22.88
CA LYS A 305 -2.43 -0.55 21.98
C LYS A 305 -1.40 -1.66 21.83
N ILE A 306 -1.12 -2.40 22.90
CA ILE A 306 -0.26 -3.59 22.82
C ILE A 306 -0.90 -4.67 21.95
N MET A 307 -2.21 -4.91 22.09
CA MET A 307 -2.93 -5.86 21.24
C MET A 307 -2.97 -5.42 19.78
N GLU A 308 -3.13 -4.13 19.51
CA GLU A 308 -3.06 -3.56 18.17
C GLU A 308 -1.70 -3.84 17.50
N ILE A 309 -0.59 -3.64 18.21
CA ILE A 309 0.75 -3.94 17.71
C ILE A 309 0.91 -5.46 17.50
N GLU A 310 0.59 -6.27 18.50
CA GLU A 310 0.80 -7.73 18.44
C GLU A 310 0.02 -8.37 17.29
N SER A 311 -1.25 -7.97 17.12
CA SER A 311 -2.19 -8.63 16.22
C SER A 311 -2.13 -8.10 14.79
N ARG A 312 -1.42 -7.01 14.51
CA ARG A 312 -1.27 -6.50 13.15
C ARG A 312 -0.71 -7.59 12.24
N LEU A 313 -1.44 -7.89 11.17
CA LEU A 313 -1.11 -8.91 10.20
C LEU A 313 -0.31 -8.30 9.05
N LEU A 314 0.90 -8.77 8.79
CA LEU A 314 1.76 -8.24 7.73
C LEU A 314 2.76 -9.29 7.23
N PRO A 315 3.21 -9.23 5.98
CA PRO A 315 4.25 -10.11 5.45
C PRO A 315 5.62 -9.81 6.08
N CYS A 316 6.27 -10.87 6.60
CA CYS A 316 7.61 -10.84 7.20
C CYS A 316 8.63 -11.58 6.33
N GLY A 317 8.60 -11.37 5.01
CA GLY A 317 9.54 -11.96 4.06
C GLY A 317 9.21 -11.55 2.63
N LEU A 318 9.79 -12.24 1.66
CA LEU A 318 9.56 -12.02 0.23
C LEU A 318 9.01 -13.29 -0.43
N HIS A 319 8.14 -13.12 -1.43
CA HIS A 319 7.55 -14.22 -2.19
C HIS A 319 8.52 -14.72 -3.27
N ILE A 320 8.45 -16.01 -3.58
CA ILE A 320 9.16 -16.62 -4.71
C ILE A 320 8.12 -17.21 -5.66
N ILE A 321 8.14 -16.79 -6.93
CA ILE A 321 7.20 -17.31 -7.93
C ILE A 321 7.28 -18.83 -8.02
N GLY A 322 6.12 -19.49 -7.88
CA GLY A 322 6.00 -20.96 -7.90
C GLY A 322 6.29 -21.63 -6.56
N GLU A 323 6.42 -20.88 -5.47
CA GLU A 323 6.55 -21.41 -4.10
C GLU A 323 5.34 -20.95 -3.26
N PRO A 324 4.19 -21.66 -3.30
CA PRO A 324 3.02 -21.29 -2.51
C PRO A 324 3.29 -21.49 -1.01
N PRO A 325 2.55 -20.78 -0.13
CA PRO A 325 2.68 -20.97 1.30
C PRO A 325 2.26 -22.38 1.72
N SER A 326 2.91 -22.92 2.75
CA SER A 326 2.42 -24.11 3.42
C SER A 326 1.07 -23.84 4.08
N ALA A 327 0.31 -24.92 4.33
CA ALA A 327 -0.98 -24.80 5.00
C ALA A 327 -0.88 -24.15 6.39
N MET A 328 0.21 -24.36 7.12
CA MET A 328 0.42 -23.75 8.44
C MET A 328 0.74 -22.26 8.34
N GLU A 329 1.49 -21.83 7.32
CA GLU A 329 1.74 -20.40 7.07
C GLU A 329 0.45 -19.66 6.66
N ALA A 330 -0.51 -20.36 6.04
CA ALA A 330 -1.82 -19.80 5.69
C ALA A 330 -2.75 -19.54 6.89
N VAL A 331 -2.44 -20.02 8.09
CA VAL A 331 -3.32 -19.93 9.27
C VAL A 331 -3.66 -18.48 9.61
N ALA A 332 -2.67 -17.58 9.63
CA ALA A 332 -2.89 -16.19 10.03
C ALA A 332 -3.76 -15.42 9.00
N THR A 333 -3.60 -15.72 7.71
CA THR A 333 -4.50 -15.25 6.65
C THR A 333 -5.92 -15.77 6.85
N LEU A 334 -6.09 -17.07 7.12
CA LEU A 334 -7.40 -17.67 7.38
C LEU A 334 -8.09 -17.09 8.62
N VAL A 335 -7.33 -16.77 9.68
CA VAL A 335 -7.86 -16.10 10.88
C VAL A 335 -8.51 -14.77 10.54
N ASN A 336 -7.89 -13.99 9.65
CA ASN A 336 -8.45 -12.70 9.25
C ASN A 336 -9.59 -12.84 8.24
N ILE A 337 -9.53 -13.84 7.34
CA ILE A 337 -10.68 -14.19 6.47
C ILE A 337 -11.91 -14.54 7.33
N ALA A 338 -11.70 -15.27 8.42
CA ALA A 338 -12.73 -15.67 9.37
C ALA A 338 -13.22 -14.52 10.27
N ALA A 339 -12.51 -13.40 10.32
CA ALA A 339 -12.84 -12.26 11.17
C ALA A 339 -13.85 -11.29 10.54
N LEU A 340 -14.23 -11.50 9.27
CA LEU A 340 -15.18 -10.65 8.55
C LEU A 340 -16.53 -11.36 8.38
N ASP A 341 -17.61 -10.63 8.63
CA ASP A 341 -18.96 -11.07 8.30
C ASP A 341 -19.17 -11.01 6.77
N ARG A 342 -19.83 -12.03 6.20
CA ARG A 342 -20.14 -12.13 4.76
C ARG A 342 -21.63 -12.44 4.58
N PRO A 343 -22.51 -11.43 4.78
CA PRO A 343 -23.95 -11.63 4.77
C PRO A 343 -24.48 -12.13 3.43
N GLU A 344 -23.85 -11.75 2.31
CA GLU A 344 -24.19 -12.21 0.95
C GLU A 344 -24.03 -13.72 0.76
N ASP A 345 -23.12 -14.34 1.53
CA ASP A 345 -22.87 -15.78 1.53
C ASP A 345 -23.53 -16.49 2.73
N GLY A 346 -24.22 -15.74 3.61
CA GLY A 346 -24.81 -16.27 4.84
C GLY A 346 -23.79 -16.71 5.89
N ILE A 347 -22.59 -16.13 5.89
CA ILE A 347 -21.49 -16.52 6.79
C ILE A 347 -21.28 -15.44 7.86
N SER A 348 -21.37 -15.82 9.13
CA SER A 348 -20.96 -14.96 10.25
C SER A 348 -19.48 -15.14 10.57
N SER A 349 -18.84 -14.06 11.00
CA SER A 349 -17.45 -14.06 11.43
C SER A 349 -17.26 -14.88 12.70
N LEU A 350 -16.09 -15.48 12.85
CA LEU A 350 -15.73 -16.23 14.06
C LEU A 350 -15.79 -15.34 15.31
N PRO A 351 -15.26 -14.10 15.32
CA PRO A 351 -15.43 -13.19 16.45
C PRO A 351 -16.90 -12.92 16.80
N SER A 352 -17.77 -12.69 15.81
CA SER A 352 -19.22 -12.51 16.01
C SER A 352 -19.85 -13.74 16.67
N ILE A 353 -19.59 -14.94 16.13
CA ILE A 353 -20.09 -16.21 16.68
C ILE A 353 -19.62 -16.39 18.13
N LEU A 354 -18.35 -16.10 18.43
CA LEU A 354 -17.79 -16.25 19.78
C LEU A 354 -18.35 -15.21 20.76
N ALA A 355 -18.57 -13.96 20.32
CA ALA A 355 -19.17 -12.90 21.14
C ALA A 355 -20.62 -13.24 21.54
N GLU A 356 -21.42 -13.77 20.62
CA GLU A 356 -22.80 -14.18 20.87
C GLU A 356 -22.91 -15.21 22.00
N THR A 357 -21.93 -16.12 22.13
CA THR A 357 -21.94 -17.16 23.18
C THR A 357 -21.90 -16.61 24.61
N VAL A 358 -21.37 -15.41 24.78
CA VAL A 358 -21.29 -14.70 26.06
C VAL A 358 -22.35 -13.59 26.16
N GLY A 359 -23.33 -13.56 25.25
CA GLY A 359 -24.43 -12.60 25.23
C GLY A 359 -23.98 -11.18 24.91
N ARG A 360 -22.95 -11.03 24.05
CA ARG A 360 -22.39 -9.73 23.63
C ARG A 360 -22.39 -9.63 22.11
N GLU A 361 -22.44 -8.41 21.60
CA GLU A 361 -22.19 -8.11 20.19
C GLU A 361 -20.71 -7.72 20.00
N ILE A 362 -20.12 -8.13 18.88
CA ILE A 362 -18.68 -7.89 18.63
C ILE A 362 -18.37 -6.40 18.48
N GLU A 363 -19.27 -5.61 17.88
CA GLU A 363 -19.08 -4.16 17.73
C GLU A 363 -19.01 -3.44 19.08
N ASP A 364 -19.82 -3.85 20.06
CA ASP A 364 -19.77 -3.30 21.41
C ASP A 364 -18.44 -3.62 22.10
N ILE A 365 -17.89 -4.81 21.85
CA ILE A 365 -16.59 -5.21 22.36
C ILE A 365 -15.48 -4.36 21.72
N TYR A 366 -15.53 -4.13 20.39
CA TYR A 366 -14.58 -3.23 19.72
C TYR A 366 -14.67 -1.81 20.28
N ARG A 367 -15.87 -1.23 20.39
CA ARG A 367 -16.05 0.12 20.97
C ARG A 367 -15.59 0.21 22.42
N GLY A 368 -15.83 -0.82 23.22
CA GLY A 368 -15.36 -0.91 24.60
C GLY A 368 -13.83 -1.00 24.68
N SER A 369 -13.22 -1.78 23.79
CA SER A 369 -11.77 -1.90 23.65
C SER A 369 -11.12 -0.59 23.23
N ASP A 370 -11.67 0.11 22.22
CA ASP A 370 -11.20 1.42 21.75
C ASP A 370 -11.25 2.48 22.88
N LYS A 371 -12.22 2.38 23.79
CA LYS A 371 -12.32 3.24 24.99
C LYS A 371 -11.37 2.83 26.13
N GLY A 372 -10.65 1.72 26.00
CA GLY A 372 -9.77 1.17 27.03
C GLY A 372 -10.50 0.50 28.19
N ILE A 373 -11.74 0.04 28.00
CA ILE A 373 -12.46 -0.71 29.03
C ILE A 373 -11.81 -2.08 29.20
N LEU A 374 -11.03 -2.26 30.27
CA LEU A 374 -10.18 -3.44 30.48
C LEU A 374 -10.91 -4.79 30.31
N LYS A 375 -12.18 -4.88 30.75
CA LYS A 375 -12.99 -6.10 30.58
C LYS A 375 -13.26 -6.44 29.11
N ASP A 376 -13.49 -5.43 28.27
CA ASP A 376 -13.76 -5.60 26.85
C ASP A 376 -12.46 -5.85 26.07
N VAL A 377 -11.36 -5.19 26.45
CA VAL A 377 -10.02 -5.48 25.90
C VAL A 377 -9.62 -6.94 26.15
N GLU A 378 -9.81 -7.42 27.39
CA GLU A 378 -9.52 -8.81 27.76
C GLU A 378 -10.46 -9.81 27.08
N LEU A 379 -11.74 -9.46 26.94
CA LEU A 379 -12.70 -10.27 26.20
C LEU A 379 -12.30 -10.39 24.72
N LEU A 380 -11.91 -9.27 24.10
CA LEU A 380 -11.45 -9.24 22.72
C LEU A 380 -10.22 -10.13 22.52
N ARG A 381 -9.22 -10.03 23.42
CA ARG A 381 -8.04 -10.90 23.39
C ARG A 381 -8.43 -12.38 23.45
N GLN A 382 -9.32 -12.76 24.36
CA GLN A 382 -9.77 -14.15 24.49
C GLN A 382 -10.52 -14.64 23.24
N ILE A 383 -11.30 -13.78 22.59
CA ILE A 383 -11.95 -14.07 21.29
C ILE A 383 -10.88 -14.29 20.21
N THR A 384 -9.88 -13.42 20.14
CA THR A 384 -8.78 -13.51 19.16
C THR A 384 -7.97 -14.80 19.35
N GLU A 385 -7.64 -15.17 20.59
CA GLU A 385 -6.92 -16.43 20.89
C GLU A 385 -7.75 -17.66 20.55
N ALA A 386 -9.04 -17.66 20.90
CA ALA A 386 -9.93 -18.76 20.55
C ALA A 386 -10.10 -18.90 19.03
N SER A 387 -10.12 -17.78 18.31
CA SER A 387 -10.17 -17.76 16.84
C SER A 387 -8.90 -18.36 16.23
N ARG A 388 -7.73 -17.89 16.67
CA ARG A 388 -6.42 -18.43 16.24
C ARG A 388 -6.33 -19.94 16.51
N GLY A 389 -6.58 -20.37 17.74
CA GLY A 389 -6.41 -21.77 18.12
C GLY A 389 -7.40 -22.74 17.46
N SER A 390 -8.64 -22.32 17.24
CA SER A 390 -9.63 -23.16 16.55
C SER A 390 -9.31 -23.32 15.05
N ILE A 391 -8.78 -22.29 14.40
CA ILE A 391 -8.34 -22.34 13.01
C ILE A 391 -7.03 -23.13 12.86
N SER A 392 -6.06 -22.97 13.76
CA SER A 392 -4.85 -23.82 13.77
C SER A 392 -5.22 -25.31 13.91
N ALA A 393 -6.10 -25.63 14.88
CA ALA A 393 -6.55 -27.01 15.09
C ALA A 393 -7.30 -27.59 13.87
N PHE A 394 -8.01 -26.75 13.12
CA PHE A 394 -8.60 -27.13 11.85
C PHE A 394 -7.53 -27.48 10.81
N VAL A 395 -6.63 -26.54 10.54
CA VAL A 395 -5.57 -26.67 9.53
C VAL A 395 -4.71 -27.91 9.79
N GLU A 396 -4.23 -28.09 11.02
CA GLU A 396 -3.40 -29.24 11.45
C GLU A 396 -4.05 -30.61 11.15
N ARG A 397 -5.40 -30.68 11.18
CA ARG A 397 -6.13 -31.94 10.94
C ARG A 397 -6.42 -32.18 9.46
N THR A 398 -6.49 -31.12 8.67
CA THR A 398 -6.63 -31.17 7.21
C THR A 398 -5.32 -31.41 6.46
N THR A 399 -4.17 -31.24 7.10
CA THR A 399 -2.85 -31.52 6.51
C THR A 399 -2.39 -32.96 6.76
N ASN A 400 -1.48 -33.46 5.93
CA ASN A 400 -0.71 -34.70 6.19
C ASN A 400 0.63 -34.38 6.87
N LYS A 401 1.43 -35.42 7.17
CA LYS A 401 2.76 -35.27 7.79
C LYS A 401 3.77 -34.48 6.91
N GLN A 402 3.45 -34.25 5.64
CA GLN A 402 4.23 -33.50 4.67
C GLN A 402 3.72 -32.06 4.49
N GLY A 403 2.74 -31.61 5.31
CA GLY A 403 2.19 -30.25 5.25
C GLY A 403 1.24 -30.00 4.09
N GLN A 404 0.96 -31.02 3.27
CA GLN A 404 0.07 -30.90 2.12
C GLN A 404 -1.40 -31.03 2.55
N VAL A 405 -2.26 -30.22 1.95
CA VAL A 405 -3.71 -30.30 2.12
C VAL A 405 -4.22 -31.58 1.46
N VAL A 406 -4.72 -32.55 2.23
CA VAL A 406 -5.22 -33.83 1.69
C VAL A 406 -6.73 -33.88 1.77
N ASN A 407 -7.40 -33.93 0.61
CA ASN A 407 -8.84 -34.11 0.39
C ASN A 407 -9.70 -33.55 1.53
N VAL A 408 -9.68 -32.21 1.64
CA VAL A 408 -10.52 -31.42 2.54
C VAL A 408 -11.98 -31.82 2.37
N THR A 409 -12.44 -32.11 1.15
CA THR A 409 -13.82 -32.53 0.88
C THR A 409 -14.14 -33.89 1.48
N ASP A 410 -13.34 -34.95 1.28
CA ASP A 410 -13.59 -36.27 1.88
C ASP A 410 -13.43 -36.27 3.41
N LYS A 411 -12.49 -35.47 3.93
CA LYS A 411 -12.31 -35.26 5.38
C LYS A 411 -13.44 -34.42 5.98
N LEU A 412 -13.91 -33.35 5.34
CA LEU A 412 -15.08 -32.59 5.80
C LEU A 412 -16.33 -33.47 5.74
N THR A 413 -16.51 -34.27 4.70
CA THR A 413 -17.65 -35.19 4.60
C THR A 413 -17.60 -36.28 5.67
N SER A 414 -16.40 -36.75 6.07
CA SER A 414 -16.23 -37.69 7.21
C SER A 414 -16.23 -37.03 8.60
N ILE A 415 -15.88 -35.73 8.70
CA ILE A 415 -16.01 -34.91 9.91
C ILE A 415 -17.48 -34.52 10.14
N LEU A 416 -18.22 -34.22 9.08
CA LEU A 416 -19.65 -33.86 9.10
C LEU A 416 -20.57 -35.10 9.12
N GLY A 417 -20.11 -36.21 8.54
CA GLY A 417 -20.86 -37.47 8.42
C GLY A 417 -20.46 -38.50 9.47
N PHE A 418 -21.09 -38.42 10.65
CA PHE A 418 -21.16 -39.46 11.69
C PHE A 418 -19.82 -40.06 12.18
N GLY A 419 -19.23 -39.45 13.22
CA GLY A 419 -18.38 -40.17 14.17
C GLY A 419 -17.02 -39.56 14.54
N VAL A 420 -16.63 -38.43 13.94
CA VAL A 420 -15.36 -37.75 14.25
C VAL A 420 -15.62 -36.43 14.96
N ASN A 421 -14.93 -36.17 16.09
CA ASN A 421 -14.99 -34.88 16.76
C ASN A 421 -14.42 -33.77 15.86
N GLU A 422 -15.25 -32.77 15.53
CA GLU A 422 -14.86 -31.54 14.83
C GLU A 422 -13.72 -30.85 15.60
N PRO A 423 -12.53 -30.62 14.98
CA PRO A 423 -11.35 -30.15 15.71
C PRO A 423 -11.52 -28.76 16.32
N TRP A 424 -12.20 -27.85 15.61
CA TRP A 424 -12.52 -26.52 16.13
C TRP A 424 -13.47 -26.58 17.33
N ILE A 425 -14.48 -27.46 17.32
CA ILE A 425 -15.36 -27.67 18.50
C ILE A 425 -14.57 -28.26 19.66
N GLN A 426 -13.70 -29.24 19.38
CA GLN A 426 -12.87 -29.86 20.41
C GLN A 426 -11.95 -28.81 21.07
N TYR A 427 -11.35 -27.93 20.28
CA TYR A 427 -10.57 -26.80 20.81
C TYR A 427 -11.44 -25.87 21.67
N LEU A 428 -12.56 -25.39 21.12
CA LEU A 428 -13.46 -24.45 21.80
C LEU A 428 -14.06 -25.04 23.08
N SER A 429 -14.19 -26.36 23.19
CA SER A 429 -14.69 -27.04 24.40
C SER A 429 -13.83 -26.80 25.65
N ASN A 430 -12.55 -26.45 25.48
CA ASN A 430 -11.63 -26.08 26.55
C ASN A 430 -11.61 -24.57 26.83
N THR A 431 -12.46 -23.80 26.15
CA THR A 431 -12.56 -22.34 26.31
C THR A 431 -13.93 -21.97 26.88
N LYS A 432 -14.10 -20.69 27.26
CA LYS A 432 -15.42 -20.18 27.66
C LYS A 432 -16.47 -20.20 26.54
N PHE A 433 -16.04 -20.36 25.29
CA PHE A 433 -16.89 -20.34 24.10
C PHE A 433 -17.42 -21.74 23.70
N TYR A 434 -17.41 -22.71 24.62
CA TYR A 434 -17.87 -24.10 24.39
C TYR A 434 -19.32 -24.24 23.89
N ARG A 435 -20.13 -23.18 24.00
CA ARG A 435 -21.53 -23.13 23.52
C ARG A 435 -21.69 -22.43 22.16
N ALA A 436 -20.59 -22.19 21.43
CA ALA A 436 -20.65 -21.62 20.08
C ALA A 436 -21.59 -22.41 19.17
N GLU A 437 -22.38 -21.68 18.38
CA GLU A 437 -23.44 -22.25 17.55
C GLU A 437 -22.84 -23.13 16.44
N ARG A 438 -23.13 -24.44 16.53
CA ARG A 438 -22.46 -25.45 15.70
C ARG A 438 -22.76 -25.29 14.21
N GLU A 439 -23.96 -24.86 13.84
CA GLU A 439 -24.35 -24.69 12.43
C GLU A 439 -23.61 -23.52 11.77
N LYS A 440 -23.53 -22.37 12.45
CA LYS A 440 -22.72 -21.23 12.01
C LYS A 440 -21.24 -21.62 11.86
N LEU A 441 -20.69 -22.32 12.85
CA LEU A 441 -19.30 -22.80 12.80
C LEU A 441 -19.05 -23.75 11.61
N ARG A 442 -19.92 -24.74 11.38
CA ARG A 442 -19.77 -25.66 10.24
C ARG A 442 -19.78 -24.93 8.90
N THR A 443 -20.66 -23.95 8.75
CA THR A 443 -20.75 -23.12 7.54
C THR A 443 -19.46 -22.33 7.33
N LEU A 444 -18.97 -21.67 8.38
CA LEU A 444 -17.71 -20.92 8.33
C LEU A 444 -16.50 -21.83 8.03
N PHE A 445 -16.33 -22.94 8.74
CA PHE A 445 -15.17 -23.82 8.55
C PHE A 445 -15.19 -24.58 7.22
N ALA A 446 -16.37 -24.83 6.63
CA ALA A 446 -16.47 -25.31 5.26
C ALA A 446 -15.91 -24.27 4.26
N PHE A 447 -16.31 -23.00 4.43
CA PHE A 447 -15.78 -21.90 3.62
C PHE A 447 -14.27 -21.70 3.80
N LEU A 448 -13.76 -21.77 5.04
CA LEU A 448 -12.32 -21.69 5.31
C LEU A 448 -11.55 -22.87 4.70
N GLY A 449 -12.16 -24.05 4.61
CA GLY A 449 -11.60 -25.21 3.93
C GLY A 449 -11.42 -25.00 2.43
N GLU A 450 -12.36 -24.32 1.76
CA GLU A 450 -12.19 -23.91 0.37
C GLU A 450 -11.13 -22.82 0.23
N CYS A 451 -11.15 -21.79 1.09
CA CYS A 451 -10.12 -20.74 1.08
C CYS A 451 -8.71 -21.32 1.25
N LEU A 452 -8.52 -22.27 2.17
CA LEU A 452 -7.23 -22.93 2.39
C LEU A 452 -6.70 -23.58 1.11
N LYS A 453 -7.56 -24.27 0.34
CA LYS A 453 -7.15 -24.88 -0.95
C LYS A 453 -6.66 -23.83 -1.95
N LEU A 454 -7.32 -22.66 -1.98
CA LEU A 454 -6.99 -21.59 -2.91
C LEU A 454 -5.70 -20.87 -2.51
N VAL A 455 -5.45 -20.67 -1.21
CA VAL A 455 -4.23 -20.03 -0.69
C VAL A 455 -2.98 -20.86 -1.03
N VAL A 456 -3.05 -22.18 -0.91
CA VAL A 456 -1.91 -23.08 -1.11
C VAL A 456 -1.78 -23.60 -2.56
N ALA A 457 -2.57 -23.06 -3.49
CA ALA A 457 -2.57 -23.51 -4.88
C ALA A 457 -1.32 -23.02 -5.62
N ASP A 458 -0.70 -23.90 -6.40
CA ASP A 458 0.50 -23.61 -7.20
C ASP A 458 0.15 -23.45 -8.69
N ASN A 459 -0.20 -22.23 -9.08
CA ASN A 459 -0.69 -21.93 -10.44
C ASN A 459 0.18 -20.91 -11.20
N GLU A 460 1.14 -20.26 -10.53
CA GLU A 460 1.84 -19.07 -11.04
C GLU A 460 2.67 -19.40 -12.28
N LEU A 461 3.60 -20.36 -12.15
CA LEU A 461 4.46 -20.83 -13.26
C LEU A 461 3.65 -21.45 -14.40
N GLY A 462 2.61 -22.23 -14.06
CA GLY A 462 1.74 -22.86 -15.06
C GLY A 462 1.02 -21.83 -15.95
N SER A 463 0.74 -20.65 -15.43
CA SER A 463 0.05 -19.58 -16.15
C SER A 463 0.99 -18.79 -17.05
N LEU A 464 2.25 -18.61 -16.64
CA LEU A 464 3.30 -18.08 -17.52
C LEU A 464 3.50 -18.99 -18.73
N LYS A 465 3.54 -20.32 -18.51
CA LYS A 465 3.61 -21.29 -19.61
C LYS A 465 2.44 -21.12 -20.60
N GLN A 466 1.22 -21.00 -20.09
CA GLN A 466 0.05 -20.75 -20.94
C GLN A 466 0.21 -19.48 -21.78
N ALA A 467 0.65 -18.38 -21.16
CA ALA A 467 0.89 -17.12 -21.87
C ALA A 467 1.95 -17.27 -22.97
N LEU A 468 3.10 -17.88 -22.67
CA LEU A 468 4.19 -18.08 -23.64
C LEU A 468 3.82 -19.08 -24.75
N GLU A 469 2.85 -19.97 -24.51
CA GLU A 469 2.27 -20.86 -25.52
C GLU A 469 1.18 -20.20 -26.38
N GLY A 470 0.86 -18.93 -26.14
CA GLY A 470 -0.20 -18.22 -26.85
C GLY A 470 -1.60 -18.70 -26.48
N LYS A 471 -1.76 -19.28 -25.28
CA LYS A 471 -3.05 -19.75 -24.74
C LYS A 471 -3.73 -18.67 -23.92
N TYR A 472 -5.01 -18.88 -23.66
CA TYR A 472 -5.82 -18.03 -22.81
C TYR A 472 -5.46 -18.24 -21.33
N VAL A 473 -4.92 -17.21 -20.68
CA VAL A 473 -4.72 -17.17 -19.22
C VAL A 473 -6.04 -16.74 -18.56
N GLU A 474 -6.52 -17.52 -17.60
CA GLU A 474 -7.80 -17.27 -16.93
C GLU A 474 -7.81 -15.90 -16.21
N PRO A 475 -8.84 -15.06 -16.42
CA PRO A 475 -8.97 -13.81 -15.70
C PRO A 475 -9.48 -14.02 -14.27
N GLY A 476 -9.16 -13.10 -13.37
CA GLY A 476 -9.71 -13.07 -12.02
C GLY A 476 -9.67 -11.67 -11.42
N PRO A 477 -10.43 -11.41 -10.35
CA PRO A 477 -10.32 -10.14 -9.65
C PRO A 477 -8.95 -10.03 -8.97
N GLY A 478 -8.29 -8.89 -9.09
CA GLY A 478 -7.24 -8.51 -8.16
C GLY A 478 -7.83 -7.73 -6.98
N GLY A 479 -7.15 -7.73 -5.84
CA GLY A 479 -7.61 -7.09 -4.62
C GLY A 479 -7.03 -7.74 -3.36
N ASP A 480 -7.59 -7.38 -2.21
CA ASP A 480 -7.17 -7.94 -0.93
C ASP A 480 -7.76 -9.37 -0.74
N PRO A 481 -6.92 -10.41 -0.58
CA PRO A 481 -7.38 -11.80 -0.46
C PRO A 481 -8.12 -12.09 0.85
N ILE A 482 -7.93 -11.28 1.89
CA ILE A 482 -8.62 -11.40 3.17
C ILE A 482 -10.06 -10.91 3.03
N ARG A 483 -10.24 -9.71 2.45
CA ARG A 483 -11.56 -9.12 2.20
C ARG A 483 -12.30 -9.87 1.10
N ASN A 484 -11.64 -10.22 0.00
CA ASN A 484 -12.24 -10.94 -1.11
C ASN A 484 -11.43 -12.20 -1.49
N PRO A 485 -11.75 -13.37 -0.90
CA PRO A 485 -11.07 -14.62 -1.23
C PRO A 485 -11.20 -15.07 -2.70
N LYS A 486 -12.09 -14.47 -3.50
CA LYS A 486 -12.19 -14.74 -4.96
C LYS A 486 -10.96 -14.24 -5.74
N VAL A 487 -10.10 -13.44 -5.12
CA VAL A 487 -8.77 -13.08 -5.64
C VAL A 487 -7.88 -14.32 -5.77
N LEU A 488 -8.11 -15.33 -4.94
CA LEU A 488 -7.41 -16.61 -4.96
C LEU A 488 -8.12 -17.61 -5.90
N PRO A 489 -7.40 -18.57 -6.49
CA PRO A 489 -5.94 -18.74 -6.42
C PRO A 489 -5.23 -17.74 -7.34
N THR A 490 -3.92 -17.54 -7.11
CA THR A 490 -3.06 -16.72 -7.99
C THR A 490 -2.75 -17.44 -9.30
N GLY A 491 -1.93 -16.85 -10.17
CA GLY A 491 -1.73 -17.29 -11.55
C GLY A 491 -2.80 -16.80 -12.52
N LYS A 492 -3.63 -15.83 -12.15
CA LYS A 492 -4.70 -15.32 -13.02
C LYS A 492 -4.31 -14.02 -13.70
N ASN A 493 -4.88 -13.77 -14.87
CA ASN A 493 -4.77 -12.49 -15.54
C ASN A 493 -5.67 -11.45 -14.83
N ILE A 494 -5.17 -10.84 -13.77
CA ILE A 494 -6.00 -10.07 -12.83
C ILE A 494 -6.62 -8.81 -13.45
N HIS A 495 -7.79 -8.42 -12.97
CA HIS A 495 -8.47 -7.18 -13.35
C HIS A 495 -8.99 -6.41 -12.13
N ALA A 496 -9.31 -5.13 -12.34
CA ALA A 496 -10.04 -4.30 -11.39
C ALA A 496 -11.54 -4.70 -11.37
N LEU A 497 -12.44 -3.71 -11.34
CA LEU A 497 -13.90 -3.90 -11.33
C LEU A 497 -14.58 -2.95 -12.31
N ASP A 498 -15.89 -3.13 -12.52
CA ASP A 498 -16.70 -2.17 -13.27
C ASP A 498 -16.73 -0.83 -12.52
N PRO A 499 -16.23 0.27 -13.09
CA PRO A 499 -16.21 1.55 -12.40
C PRO A 499 -17.62 2.09 -12.06
N GLN A 500 -18.70 1.53 -12.60
CA GLN A 500 -20.08 1.87 -12.26
C GLN A 500 -20.68 0.99 -11.15
N SER A 501 -19.99 -0.04 -10.68
CA SER A 501 -20.47 -0.90 -9.59
C SER A 501 -20.14 -0.38 -8.20
N ILE A 502 -19.50 0.81 -8.10
CA ILE A 502 -19.05 1.42 -6.84
C ILE A 502 -19.61 2.85 -6.70
N PRO A 503 -19.81 3.35 -5.47
CA PRO A 503 -19.76 2.62 -4.21
C PRO A 503 -20.91 1.61 -4.06
N THR A 504 -20.64 0.48 -3.41
CA THR A 504 -21.71 -0.46 -3.02
C THR A 504 -22.44 0.03 -1.78
N THR A 505 -23.64 -0.51 -1.50
CA THR A 505 -24.39 -0.20 -0.27
C THR A 505 -23.58 -0.55 0.99
N ALA A 506 -22.85 -1.66 0.99
CA ALA A 506 -21.98 -2.05 2.11
C ALA A 506 -20.81 -1.07 2.30
N ALA A 507 -20.16 -0.66 1.20
CA ALA A 507 -19.12 0.36 1.25
C ALA A 507 -19.65 1.70 1.80
N MET A 508 -20.89 2.05 1.43
CA MET A 508 -21.54 3.26 1.93
C MET A 508 -21.82 3.17 3.44
N GLN A 509 -22.31 2.03 3.94
CA GLN A 509 -22.49 1.83 5.39
C GLN A 509 -21.16 1.91 6.17
N SER A 510 -20.12 1.24 5.68
CA SER A 510 -18.76 1.31 6.24
C SER A 510 -18.23 2.76 6.25
N ALA A 511 -18.43 3.48 5.15
CA ALA A 511 -18.04 4.89 5.01
C ALA A 511 -18.69 5.81 6.04
N LYS A 512 -19.98 5.61 6.38
CA LYS A 512 -20.68 6.41 7.40
C LYS A 512 -19.97 6.29 8.76
N VAL A 513 -19.63 5.06 9.16
CA VAL A 513 -18.92 4.78 10.43
C VAL A 513 -17.56 5.46 10.46
N VAL A 514 -16.78 5.39 9.38
CA VAL A 514 -15.45 6.01 9.31
C VAL A 514 -15.53 7.54 9.38
N VAL A 515 -16.46 8.15 8.63
CA VAL A 515 -16.65 9.61 8.66
C VAL A 515 -17.11 10.08 10.03
N GLU A 516 -18.03 9.37 10.68
CA GLU A 516 -18.46 9.70 12.04
C GLU A 516 -17.29 9.64 13.03
N ARG A 517 -16.49 8.57 13.01
CA ARG A 517 -15.28 8.44 13.85
C ARG A 517 -14.28 9.57 13.59
N LEU A 518 -14.03 9.91 12.33
CA LEU A 518 -13.14 11.02 11.95
C LEU A 518 -13.64 12.36 12.51
N LEU A 519 -14.92 12.67 12.30
CA LEU A 519 -15.50 13.94 12.73
C LEU A 519 -15.61 14.03 14.25
N GLU A 520 -15.93 12.93 14.94
CA GLU A 520 -15.91 12.85 16.39
C GLU A 520 -14.51 13.12 16.94
N ARG A 521 -13.48 12.48 16.36
CA ARG A 521 -12.10 12.67 16.78
C ARG A 521 -11.62 14.10 16.53
N GLN A 522 -11.82 14.62 15.32
CA GLN A 522 -11.44 15.99 14.99
C GLN A 522 -12.19 17.02 15.84
N LYS A 523 -13.46 16.77 16.18
CA LYS A 523 -14.23 17.64 17.07
C LYS A 523 -13.67 17.65 18.48
N ALA A 524 -13.24 16.50 19.00
CA ALA A 524 -12.58 16.40 20.30
C ALA A 524 -11.24 17.17 20.31
N ASP A 525 -10.45 17.02 19.24
CA ASP A 525 -9.14 17.65 19.10
C ASP A 525 -9.22 19.17 18.80
N ASN A 526 -10.39 19.67 18.35
CA ASN A 526 -10.60 21.06 17.94
C ASN A 526 -11.63 21.83 18.80
N GLY A 527 -11.64 21.58 20.12
CA GLY A 527 -12.43 22.37 21.07
C GLY A 527 -13.95 22.22 20.90
N GLY A 528 -14.41 21.06 20.43
CA GLY A 528 -15.83 20.77 20.26
C GLY A 528 -16.45 21.23 18.94
N LYS A 529 -15.64 21.72 17.98
CA LYS A 529 -16.13 22.21 16.67
C LYS A 529 -15.84 21.21 15.55
N TYR A 530 -16.79 21.07 14.62
CA TYR A 530 -16.55 20.34 13.38
C TYR A 530 -15.47 21.03 12.53
N PRO A 531 -14.66 20.27 11.76
CA PRO A 531 -13.81 20.88 10.73
C PRO A 531 -14.70 21.52 9.66
N GLU A 532 -14.30 22.66 9.11
CA GLU A 532 -15.04 23.24 7.99
C GLU A 532 -14.68 22.56 6.67
N THR A 533 -13.40 22.21 6.47
CA THR A 533 -12.91 21.50 5.28
C THR A 533 -12.00 20.33 5.64
N VAL A 534 -12.14 19.21 4.93
CA VAL A 534 -11.22 18.06 4.97
C VAL A 534 -10.52 17.90 3.61
N ALA A 535 -9.18 17.98 3.59
CA ALA A 535 -8.39 17.67 2.41
C ALA A 535 -8.05 16.17 2.38
N LEU A 536 -8.40 15.48 1.31
CA LEU A 536 -8.28 14.02 1.24
C LEU A 536 -7.69 13.54 -0.07
N VAL A 537 -7.23 12.28 -0.08
CA VAL A 537 -6.66 11.61 -1.25
C VAL A 537 -7.52 10.41 -1.63
N LEU A 538 -7.81 10.25 -2.93
CA LEU A 538 -8.46 9.06 -3.47
C LEU A 538 -7.48 8.23 -4.29
N TRP A 539 -7.30 6.97 -3.89
CA TRP A 539 -6.48 5.98 -4.58
C TRP A 539 -7.34 5.00 -5.39
N GLY A 540 -6.84 4.53 -6.52
CA GLY A 540 -7.55 3.50 -7.29
C GLY A 540 -7.58 2.16 -6.54
N THR A 541 -6.50 1.83 -5.83
CA THR A 541 -6.30 0.51 -5.22
C THR A 541 -7.29 0.21 -4.08
N ASP A 542 -7.43 1.11 -3.09
CA ASP A 542 -8.33 0.90 -1.96
C ASP A 542 -9.80 0.89 -2.42
N ASN A 543 -10.16 1.74 -3.38
CA ASN A 543 -11.52 1.77 -3.94
C ASN A 543 -11.88 0.48 -4.70
N ILE A 544 -10.91 -0.19 -5.33
CA ILE A 544 -11.14 -1.53 -5.91
C ILE A 544 -11.34 -2.56 -4.79
N LYS A 545 -10.48 -2.54 -3.76
CA LYS A 545 -10.50 -3.53 -2.67
C LYS A 545 -11.72 -3.45 -1.77
N THR A 546 -12.23 -2.24 -1.58
CA THR A 546 -13.34 -1.93 -0.66
C THR A 546 -14.66 -1.67 -1.38
N TYR A 547 -14.68 -1.77 -2.71
CA TYR A 547 -15.83 -1.42 -3.53
C TYR A 547 -16.33 0.02 -3.30
N GLY A 548 -15.40 0.95 -3.09
CA GLY A 548 -15.66 2.39 -3.03
C GLY A 548 -15.84 2.99 -1.63
N GLU A 549 -15.24 2.45 -0.57
CA GLU A 549 -15.39 3.01 0.79
C GLU A 549 -14.86 4.45 0.89
N SER A 550 -13.62 4.74 0.45
CA SER A 550 -13.07 6.11 0.52
C SER A 550 -13.85 7.10 -0.33
N LEU A 551 -14.28 6.68 -1.53
CA LEU A 551 -15.17 7.46 -2.38
C LEU A 551 -16.50 7.79 -1.68
N ALA A 552 -17.12 6.79 -1.05
CA ALA A 552 -18.35 6.96 -0.27
C ALA A 552 -18.15 7.86 0.95
N GLN A 553 -16.97 7.87 1.57
CA GLN A 553 -16.66 8.78 2.68
C GLN A 553 -16.73 10.24 2.23
N VAL A 554 -16.18 10.58 1.05
CA VAL A 554 -16.31 11.93 0.47
C VAL A 554 -17.77 12.31 0.27
N MET A 555 -18.55 11.41 -0.32
CA MET A 555 -19.99 11.60 -0.54
C MET A 555 -20.72 11.88 0.77
N TRP A 556 -20.42 11.11 1.82
CA TRP A 556 -21.05 11.32 3.13
C TRP A 556 -20.60 12.59 3.84
N MET A 557 -19.33 13.02 3.69
CA MET A 557 -18.84 14.28 4.28
C MET A 557 -19.68 15.48 3.83
N ILE A 558 -19.95 15.58 2.53
CA ILE A 558 -20.82 16.61 1.93
C ILE A 558 -22.33 16.31 2.07
N GLY A 559 -22.68 15.12 2.55
CA GLY A 559 -24.07 14.70 2.78
C GLY A 559 -24.83 14.38 1.49
N VAL A 560 -24.24 13.57 0.61
CA VAL A 560 -24.91 13.02 -0.57
C VAL A 560 -24.85 11.50 -0.56
N GLU A 561 -25.78 10.86 -1.25
CA GLU A 561 -25.77 9.41 -1.48
C GLU A 561 -25.66 9.08 -2.98
N PRO A 562 -24.88 8.04 -3.35
CA PRO A 562 -24.88 7.52 -4.69
C PRO A 562 -26.16 6.74 -4.95
N ILE A 563 -26.76 6.92 -6.12
CA ILE A 563 -27.95 6.15 -6.50
C ILE A 563 -27.67 5.27 -7.71
N ALA A 564 -27.99 4.00 -7.56
CA ALA A 564 -27.94 3.02 -8.62
C ALA A 564 -29.17 3.12 -9.54
N ASP A 565 -28.98 2.88 -10.83
CA ASP A 565 -30.09 2.66 -11.76
C ASP A 565 -30.70 1.24 -11.60
N THR A 566 -31.72 0.92 -12.40
CA THR A 566 -32.38 -0.40 -12.37
C THR A 566 -31.46 -1.57 -12.71
N PHE A 567 -30.27 -1.31 -13.29
CA PHE A 567 -29.25 -2.31 -13.61
C PHE A 567 -28.15 -2.39 -12.54
N GLY A 568 -28.27 -1.63 -11.45
CA GLY A 568 -27.28 -1.60 -10.37
C GLY A 568 -26.08 -0.68 -10.65
N ARG A 569 -26.14 0.16 -11.70
CA ARG A 569 -25.03 1.07 -12.07
C ARG A 569 -25.16 2.39 -11.33
N VAL A 570 -24.15 2.76 -10.57
CA VAL A 570 -24.05 4.04 -9.88
C VAL A 570 -23.63 5.13 -10.88
N ASN A 571 -24.57 6.02 -11.20
CA ASN A 571 -24.36 7.08 -12.20
C ASN A 571 -25.04 8.42 -11.85
N ARG A 572 -25.64 8.51 -10.66
CA ARG A 572 -26.26 9.72 -10.13
C ARG A 572 -26.06 9.81 -8.63
N VAL A 573 -26.24 11.01 -8.09
CA VAL A 573 -26.10 11.34 -6.67
C VAL A 573 -27.29 12.21 -6.25
N GLU A 574 -27.72 12.08 -5.01
CA GLU A 574 -28.79 12.91 -4.42
C GLU A 574 -28.36 13.46 -3.07
N PRO A 575 -28.76 14.70 -2.70
CA PRO A 575 -28.44 15.27 -1.42
C PRO A 575 -29.30 14.64 -0.31
N VAL A 576 -28.66 14.28 0.78
CA VAL A 576 -29.29 13.86 2.03
C VAL A 576 -29.76 15.10 2.77
N SER A 577 -30.94 15.07 3.39
CA SER A 577 -31.44 16.19 4.21
C SER A 577 -30.53 16.49 5.40
N LEU A 578 -30.50 17.73 5.89
CA LEU A 578 -29.71 18.07 7.09
C LEU A 578 -30.23 17.35 8.34
N GLU A 579 -31.54 17.09 8.41
CA GLU A 579 -32.17 16.33 9.48
C GLU A 579 -31.65 14.89 9.55
N GLU A 580 -31.52 14.24 8.39
CA GLU A 580 -30.95 12.90 8.29
C GLU A 580 -29.43 12.90 8.49
N LEU A 581 -28.73 13.92 7.98
CA LEU A 581 -27.28 14.04 8.14
C LEU A 581 -26.87 14.28 9.60
N GLY A 582 -27.69 14.98 10.38
CA GLY A 582 -27.49 15.20 11.82
C GLY A 582 -26.32 16.12 12.18
N ARG A 583 -25.69 16.77 11.20
CA ARG A 583 -24.53 17.67 11.33
C ARG A 583 -24.41 18.60 10.10
N PRO A 584 -23.55 19.63 10.15
CA PRO A 584 -23.21 20.40 8.96
C PRO A 584 -22.61 19.55 7.83
N ARG A 585 -22.81 19.99 6.59
CA ARG A 585 -22.07 19.49 5.42
C ARG A 585 -20.65 20.02 5.48
N ILE A 586 -19.68 19.12 5.42
CA ILE A 586 -18.25 19.43 5.52
C ILE A 586 -17.71 19.65 4.11
N ASP A 587 -16.99 20.75 3.88
CA ASP A 587 -16.32 20.99 2.60
C ASP A 587 -15.15 20.02 2.42
N VAL A 588 -14.76 19.75 1.17
CA VAL A 588 -13.77 18.72 0.85
C VAL A 588 -12.80 19.24 -0.21
N VAL A 589 -11.53 18.89 -0.11
CA VAL A 589 -10.56 19.04 -1.23
C VAL A 589 -10.09 17.66 -1.62
N VAL A 590 -10.50 17.19 -2.80
CA VAL A 590 -10.32 15.81 -3.23
C VAL A 590 -9.13 15.73 -4.19
N ASN A 591 -8.01 15.19 -3.70
CA ASN A 591 -6.81 14.96 -4.49
C ASN A 591 -6.85 13.54 -5.07
N CYS A 592 -7.32 13.39 -6.30
CA CYS A 592 -7.35 12.11 -7.00
C CYS A 592 -5.97 11.77 -7.54
N SER A 593 -5.47 10.55 -7.29
CA SER A 593 -4.27 10.08 -7.97
C SER A 593 -4.48 9.97 -9.49
N GLY A 594 -3.41 10.02 -10.28
CA GLY A 594 -3.50 9.81 -11.74
C GLY A 594 -4.08 8.44 -12.10
N VAL A 595 -3.82 7.41 -11.28
CA VAL A 595 -4.42 6.08 -11.42
C VAL A 595 -5.92 6.11 -11.13
N PHE A 596 -6.36 6.79 -10.07
CA PHE A 596 -7.78 6.97 -9.78
C PHE A 596 -8.50 7.69 -10.93
N ARG A 597 -7.92 8.78 -11.45
CA ARG A 597 -8.42 9.46 -12.65
C ARG A 597 -8.55 8.49 -13.82
N ASP A 598 -7.54 7.67 -14.05
CA ASP A 598 -7.53 6.77 -15.21
C ASP A 598 -8.56 5.64 -15.10
N LEU A 599 -8.88 5.18 -13.89
CA LEU A 599 -9.83 4.08 -13.67
C LEU A 599 -11.26 4.57 -13.43
N PHE A 600 -11.42 5.68 -12.71
CA PHE A 600 -12.67 6.12 -12.08
C PHE A 600 -13.01 7.59 -12.40
N ILE A 601 -12.70 8.06 -13.62
CA ILE A 601 -13.08 9.42 -14.05
C ILE A 601 -14.60 9.67 -13.99
N ASN A 602 -15.41 8.62 -14.13
CA ASN A 602 -16.85 8.67 -13.91
C ASN A 602 -17.20 8.99 -12.45
N GLN A 603 -16.42 8.51 -11.48
CA GLN A 603 -16.61 8.83 -10.07
C GLN A 603 -16.16 10.25 -9.75
N MET A 604 -15.08 10.75 -10.39
CA MET A 604 -14.72 12.17 -10.34
C MET A 604 -15.88 13.05 -10.85
N ASN A 605 -16.56 12.62 -11.92
CA ASN A 605 -17.74 13.32 -12.43
C ASN A 605 -18.89 13.37 -11.42
N LEU A 606 -19.16 12.26 -10.71
CA LEU A 606 -20.18 12.24 -9.66
C LEU A 606 -19.81 13.12 -8.47
N LEU A 607 -18.55 13.11 -8.04
CA LEU A 607 -18.07 13.95 -6.94
C LEU A 607 -18.16 15.44 -7.26
N ASP A 608 -17.67 15.88 -8.43
CA ASP A 608 -17.74 17.29 -8.82
C ASP A 608 -19.20 17.76 -8.93
N ARG A 609 -20.08 16.91 -9.49
CA ARG A 609 -21.53 17.18 -9.54
C ARG A 609 -22.12 17.31 -8.14
N ALA A 610 -21.76 16.42 -7.22
CA ALA A 610 -22.25 16.42 -5.84
C ALA A 610 -21.83 17.69 -5.10
N VAL A 611 -20.54 18.05 -5.15
CA VAL A 611 -20.01 19.24 -4.46
C VAL A 611 -20.70 20.50 -4.97
N LYS A 612 -20.81 20.66 -6.29
CA LYS A 612 -21.47 21.83 -6.91
C LYS A 612 -22.95 21.90 -6.55
N MET A 613 -23.66 20.76 -6.58
CA MET A 613 -25.06 20.68 -6.16
C MET A 613 -25.22 21.10 -4.70
N VAL A 614 -24.37 20.62 -3.80
CA VAL A 614 -24.39 20.97 -2.37
C VAL A 614 -24.09 22.46 -2.15
N ALA A 615 -23.16 23.04 -2.90
CA ALA A 615 -22.86 24.47 -2.82
C ALA A 615 -24.07 25.36 -3.19
N GLU A 616 -24.93 24.86 -4.09
CA GLU A 616 -26.10 25.58 -4.61
C GLU A 616 -27.34 25.47 -3.72
N LEU A 617 -27.41 24.50 -2.80
CA LEU A 617 -28.54 24.31 -1.89
C LEU A 617 -28.84 25.56 -1.05
N ASP A 618 -30.13 25.84 -0.83
CA ASP A 618 -30.57 26.97 -0.01
C ASP A 618 -30.53 26.61 1.49
N GLU A 619 -29.33 26.46 2.02
CA GLU A 619 -29.06 26.10 3.41
C GLU A 619 -28.22 27.19 4.12
N PRO A 620 -28.36 27.36 5.44
CA PRO A 620 -27.54 28.29 6.20
C PRO A 620 -26.04 27.94 6.12
N ALA A 621 -25.18 28.96 6.01
CA ALA A 621 -23.73 28.79 5.90
C ALA A 621 -23.10 28.00 7.07
N GLU A 622 -23.65 28.12 8.28
CA GLU A 622 -23.20 27.38 9.48
C GLU A 622 -23.60 25.89 9.47
N GLN A 623 -24.45 25.47 8.51
CA GLN A 623 -24.85 24.08 8.30
C GLN A 623 -24.35 23.51 6.97
N ASN A 624 -23.75 24.36 6.12
CA ASN A 624 -23.23 23.96 4.82
C ASN A 624 -21.92 24.71 4.52
N TYR A 625 -20.80 24.11 4.94
CA TYR A 625 -19.48 24.72 4.78
C TYR A 625 -19.02 24.75 3.31
N VAL A 626 -19.48 23.81 2.48
CA VAL A 626 -19.25 23.84 1.02
C VAL A 626 -19.80 25.15 0.45
N ARG A 627 -21.06 25.49 0.75
CA ARG A 627 -21.70 26.73 0.30
C ARG A 627 -21.03 27.97 0.90
N LYS A 628 -20.73 27.94 2.20
CA LYS A 628 -20.04 29.03 2.90
C LYS A 628 -18.75 29.42 2.17
N HIS A 629 -17.88 28.45 1.93
CA HIS A 629 -16.61 28.70 1.24
C HIS A 629 -16.78 29.06 -0.22
N ALA A 630 -17.67 28.39 -0.95
CA ALA A 630 -17.91 28.67 -2.36
C ALA A 630 -18.42 30.12 -2.58
N LEU A 631 -19.27 30.65 -1.69
CA LEU A 631 -19.72 32.05 -1.76
C LEU A 631 -18.58 33.06 -1.56
N GLU A 632 -17.72 32.85 -0.55
CA GLU A 632 -16.56 33.70 -0.29
C GLU A 632 -15.54 33.65 -1.43
N GLN A 633 -15.29 32.45 -1.95
CA GLN A 633 -14.37 32.23 -3.07
C GLN A 633 -14.92 32.83 -4.37
N ALA A 634 -16.23 32.69 -4.63
CA ALA A 634 -16.90 33.29 -5.79
C ALA A 634 -16.75 34.82 -5.79
N GLN A 635 -16.95 35.45 -4.63
CA GLN A 635 -16.76 36.90 -4.48
C GLN A 635 -15.31 37.32 -4.74
N SER A 636 -14.35 36.56 -4.22
CA SER A 636 -12.92 36.86 -4.36
C SER A 636 -12.40 36.66 -5.79
N LEU A 637 -12.91 35.64 -6.49
CA LEU A 637 -12.51 35.27 -7.85
C LEU A 637 -13.31 35.99 -8.95
N GLY A 638 -14.46 36.59 -8.61
CA GLY A 638 -15.36 37.21 -9.57
C GLY A 638 -16.09 36.21 -10.48
N VAL A 639 -16.35 34.99 -9.98
CA VAL A 639 -17.04 33.91 -10.72
C VAL A 639 -18.36 33.51 -10.04
N GLY A 640 -19.13 32.61 -10.65
CA GLY A 640 -20.33 32.04 -10.03
C GLY A 640 -20.00 31.03 -8.93
N VAL A 641 -20.93 30.83 -7.99
CA VAL A 641 -20.79 29.87 -6.86
C VAL A 641 -20.44 28.46 -7.35
N ARG A 642 -21.06 28.02 -8.44
CA ARG A 642 -20.81 26.72 -9.06
C ARG A 642 -19.37 26.54 -9.51
N GLU A 643 -18.76 27.56 -10.11
CA GLU A 643 -17.36 27.53 -10.53
C GLU A 643 -16.41 27.65 -9.33
N ALA A 644 -16.76 28.46 -8.32
CA ALA A 644 -15.99 28.54 -7.08
C ALA A 644 -15.99 27.24 -6.27
N ALA A 645 -17.03 26.41 -6.41
CA ALA A 645 -17.18 25.10 -5.77
C ALA A 645 -16.35 23.97 -6.44
N THR A 646 -15.32 24.28 -7.23
CA THR A 646 -14.39 23.28 -7.74
C THR A 646 -13.53 22.69 -6.61
N ARG A 647 -13.64 21.37 -6.42
CA ARG A 647 -12.96 20.62 -5.34
C ARG A 647 -12.28 19.33 -5.76
N VAL A 648 -12.52 18.86 -6.99
CA VAL A 648 -12.00 17.58 -7.49
C VAL A 648 -10.78 17.83 -8.37
N PHE A 649 -9.60 17.52 -7.82
CA PHE A 649 -8.30 17.79 -8.44
C PHE A 649 -7.54 16.49 -8.74
N SER A 650 -6.62 16.54 -9.70
CA SER A 650 -5.70 15.44 -10.02
C SER A 650 -4.47 15.97 -10.77
N ASN A 651 -3.66 15.05 -11.29
CA ASN A 651 -2.62 15.34 -12.25
C ASN A 651 -3.20 15.66 -13.64
N ALA A 652 -2.43 16.39 -14.45
CA ALA A 652 -2.67 16.51 -15.88
C ALA A 652 -2.80 15.14 -16.55
N SER A 653 -3.58 15.03 -17.63
CA SER A 653 -3.72 13.77 -18.38
C SER A 653 -2.36 13.24 -18.82
N GLY A 654 -2.13 11.94 -18.64
CA GLY A 654 -0.84 11.29 -18.94
C GLY A 654 0.28 11.56 -17.93
N SER A 655 0.00 12.27 -16.83
CA SER A 655 0.91 12.46 -15.69
C SER A 655 0.40 11.74 -14.44
N TYR A 656 1.35 11.36 -13.58
CA TYR A 656 1.18 10.66 -12.31
C TYR A 656 2.10 11.27 -11.24
N SER A 657 1.79 11.06 -9.95
CA SER A 657 2.51 11.58 -8.76
C SER A 657 2.69 13.11 -8.69
N SER A 658 3.06 13.63 -7.51
CA SER A 658 3.48 15.03 -7.32
C SER A 658 4.99 15.23 -7.57
N ASN A 659 5.70 14.14 -7.91
CA ASN A 659 7.17 14.05 -7.99
C ASN A 659 7.89 14.27 -6.64
N ILE A 660 7.17 14.40 -5.52
CA ILE A 660 7.81 14.50 -4.20
C ILE A 660 8.51 13.18 -3.87
N ASN A 661 7.91 12.04 -4.23
CA ASN A 661 8.57 10.74 -4.09
C ASN A 661 9.94 10.70 -4.76
N LEU A 662 10.02 11.14 -6.02
CA LEU A 662 11.28 11.20 -6.78
C LEU A 662 12.27 12.20 -6.18
N ALA A 663 11.77 13.32 -5.65
CA ALA A 663 12.63 14.32 -5.02
C ALA A 663 13.27 13.77 -3.73
N VAL A 664 12.48 13.08 -2.90
CA VAL A 664 12.94 12.44 -1.65
C VAL A 664 13.94 11.34 -1.96
N GLU A 665 13.59 10.43 -2.86
CA GLU A 665 14.45 9.31 -3.28
C GLU A 665 15.81 9.80 -3.82
N ASN A 666 15.82 10.79 -4.70
CA ASN A 666 17.06 11.33 -5.28
C ASN A 666 17.75 12.37 -4.38
N SER A 667 17.21 12.65 -3.19
CA SER A 667 17.69 13.75 -2.31
C SER A 667 17.89 15.08 -3.06
N SER A 668 17.04 15.37 -4.05
CA SER A 668 17.25 16.44 -5.05
C SER A 668 16.54 17.75 -4.70
N TRP A 669 16.32 18.00 -3.40
CA TRP A 669 15.62 19.16 -2.86
C TRP A 669 16.44 19.83 -1.74
N ASN A 670 16.28 21.14 -1.59
CA ASN A 670 16.99 21.97 -0.59
C ASN A 670 16.08 22.39 0.56
N ASP A 671 14.79 22.62 0.30
CA ASP A 671 13.81 23.00 1.29
C ASP A 671 12.40 22.47 0.94
N GLU A 672 11.53 22.41 1.96
CA GLU A 672 10.15 21.93 1.80
C GLU A 672 9.32 22.75 0.81
N LYS A 673 9.69 24.01 0.56
CA LYS A 673 8.93 24.88 -0.35
C LYS A 673 9.05 24.36 -1.78
N GLN A 674 10.20 23.83 -2.17
CA GLN A 674 10.35 23.19 -3.49
C GLN A 674 9.40 22.01 -3.67
N LEU A 675 9.26 21.15 -2.65
CA LEU A 675 8.32 20.02 -2.66
C LEU A 675 6.87 20.50 -2.79
N GLN A 676 6.52 21.55 -2.06
CA GLN A 676 5.19 22.16 -2.09
C GLN A 676 4.87 22.83 -3.43
N ASP A 677 5.84 23.53 -4.03
CA ASP A 677 5.68 24.14 -5.35
C ASP A 677 5.51 23.08 -6.44
N MET A 678 6.21 21.94 -6.35
CA MET A 678 6.02 20.78 -7.24
C MET A 678 4.61 20.21 -7.10
N TYR A 679 4.13 20.05 -5.86
CA TYR A 679 2.77 19.58 -5.59
C TYR A 679 1.73 20.49 -6.24
N LEU A 680 1.79 21.80 -5.96
CA LEU A 680 0.85 22.78 -6.51
C LEU A 680 0.88 22.81 -8.04
N SER A 681 2.06 22.68 -8.65
CA SER A 681 2.21 22.70 -10.11
C SER A 681 1.65 21.44 -10.77
N ARG A 682 1.72 20.28 -10.09
CA ARG A 682 1.36 18.98 -10.68
C ARG A 682 -0.02 18.47 -10.30
N LYS A 683 -0.58 18.90 -9.17
CA LYS A 683 -1.85 18.39 -8.61
C LYS A 683 -3.02 19.37 -8.74
N SER A 684 -2.80 20.60 -9.22
CA SER A 684 -3.83 21.63 -9.31
C SER A 684 -4.71 21.57 -10.56
N PHE A 685 -4.79 20.41 -11.23
CA PHE A 685 -5.68 20.26 -12.38
C PHE A 685 -7.06 19.84 -11.90
N ALA A 686 -8.07 20.65 -12.19
CA ALA A 686 -9.45 20.42 -11.82
C ALA A 686 -10.18 19.59 -12.88
N PHE A 687 -11.04 18.69 -12.42
CA PHE A 687 -12.07 18.06 -13.25
C PHE A 687 -13.33 18.93 -13.25
N ASP A 688 -14.02 19.00 -14.39
CA ASP A 688 -15.28 19.74 -14.52
C ASP A 688 -16.39 18.85 -15.08
N CYS A 689 -17.40 18.55 -14.27
CA CYS A 689 -18.54 17.74 -14.70
C CYS A 689 -19.44 18.43 -15.73
N ASP A 690 -19.38 19.76 -15.84
CA ASP A 690 -20.16 20.55 -16.80
C ASP A 690 -19.45 20.63 -18.17
N ALA A 691 -18.14 20.38 -18.20
CA ALA A 691 -17.31 20.35 -19.40
C ALA A 691 -16.30 19.18 -19.41
N PRO A 692 -16.75 17.92 -19.29
CA PRO A 692 -15.86 16.77 -19.13
C PRO A 692 -14.93 16.56 -20.34
N GLY A 693 -15.34 17.00 -21.54
CA GLY A 693 -14.54 16.96 -22.75
C GLY A 693 -13.33 17.91 -22.76
N ALA A 694 -13.26 18.89 -21.86
CA ALA A 694 -12.08 19.73 -21.66
C ALA A 694 -10.94 18.99 -20.95
N GLY A 695 -11.22 17.81 -20.37
CA GLY A 695 -10.27 17.06 -19.58
C GLY A 695 -9.90 17.76 -18.27
N MET A 696 -8.69 17.49 -17.78
CA MET A 696 -8.15 18.09 -16.57
C MET A 696 -7.57 19.48 -16.89
N THR A 697 -8.08 20.55 -16.25
CA THR A 697 -7.65 21.94 -16.52
C THR A 697 -6.93 22.56 -15.33
N GLU A 698 -5.80 23.25 -15.55
CA GLU A 698 -5.04 23.87 -14.46
C GLU A 698 -5.84 25.00 -13.78
N LYS A 699 -6.10 24.86 -12.47
CA LYS A 699 -6.85 25.82 -11.64
C LYS A 699 -6.14 26.07 -10.31
N ARG A 700 -4.83 26.39 -10.38
CA ARG A 700 -3.96 26.59 -9.21
C ARG A 700 -4.51 27.57 -8.16
N ASN A 701 -5.04 28.72 -8.57
CA ASN A 701 -5.59 29.69 -7.61
C ASN A 701 -6.75 29.11 -6.80
N VAL A 702 -7.67 28.38 -7.45
CA VAL A 702 -8.81 27.75 -6.76
C VAL A 702 -8.32 26.64 -5.84
N PHE A 703 -7.31 25.89 -6.27
CA PHE A 703 -6.69 24.83 -5.48
C PHE A 703 -6.06 25.36 -4.20
N GLU A 704 -5.26 26.44 -4.29
CA GLU A 704 -4.65 27.09 -3.13
C GLU A 704 -5.71 27.66 -2.18
N MET A 705 -6.75 28.32 -2.71
CA MET A 705 -7.85 28.84 -1.89
C MET A 705 -8.61 27.74 -1.17
N ALA A 706 -8.93 26.63 -1.84
CA ALA A 706 -9.63 25.51 -1.23
C ALA A 706 -8.77 24.82 -0.16
N LEU A 707 -7.49 24.52 -0.45
CA LEU A 707 -6.56 23.94 0.52
C LEU A 707 -6.34 24.84 1.74
N SER A 708 -6.34 26.17 1.57
CA SER A 708 -6.19 27.11 2.68
C SER A 708 -7.34 27.07 3.70
N THR A 709 -8.44 26.39 3.39
CA THR A 709 -9.56 26.18 4.33
C THR A 709 -9.47 24.86 5.09
N ALA A 710 -8.58 23.94 4.70
CA ALA A 710 -8.51 22.60 5.28
C ALA A 710 -8.09 22.63 6.76
N ASP A 711 -8.92 22.04 7.62
CA ASP A 711 -8.66 21.86 9.04
C ASP A 711 -8.10 20.46 9.36
N ALA A 712 -8.32 19.51 8.46
CA ALA A 712 -7.79 18.16 8.55
C ALA A 712 -7.31 17.63 7.19
N THR A 713 -6.27 16.78 7.22
CA THR A 713 -5.86 15.94 6.09
C THR A 713 -6.24 14.49 6.34
N PHE A 714 -6.60 13.75 5.29
CA PHE A 714 -7.16 12.42 5.43
C PHE A 714 -6.82 11.49 4.26
N GLN A 715 -6.37 10.26 4.57
CA GLN A 715 -6.20 9.19 3.58
C GLN A 715 -6.69 7.85 4.15
N ASN A 716 -6.97 6.89 3.27
CA ASN A 716 -7.31 5.53 3.67
C ASN A 716 -6.14 4.59 3.38
N LEU A 717 -5.87 3.70 4.33
CA LEU A 717 -4.90 2.64 4.17
C LEU A 717 -5.44 1.58 3.21
N ASP A 718 -4.63 1.21 2.23
CA ASP A 718 -4.98 0.25 1.19
C ASP A 718 -5.19 -1.18 1.71
N SER A 719 -4.25 -1.70 2.50
CA SER A 719 -4.28 -3.06 3.03
C SER A 719 -3.33 -3.21 4.22
N SER A 720 -3.40 -4.34 4.94
CA SER A 720 -2.47 -4.62 6.04
C SER A 720 -1.03 -4.83 5.53
N GLU A 721 -0.90 -5.26 4.28
CA GLU A 721 0.36 -5.53 3.59
C GLU A 721 1.00 -4.23 3.11
N ILE A 722 0.22 -3.33 2.50
CA ILE A 722 0.66 -2.04 1.96
C ILE A 722 0.18 -0.89 2.86
N SER A 723 1.06 -0.46 3.75
CA SER A 723 0.91 0.66 4.66
C SER A 723 1.72 1.89 4.19
N LEU A 724 1.71 2.94 5.01
CA LEU A 724 2.30 4.25 4.75
C LEU A 724 3.80 4.22 4.45
N THR A 725 4.53 3.26 5.00
CA THR A 725 5.99 3.16 4.85
C THR A 725 6.41 2.12 3.80
N ASP A 726 5.46 1.35 3.23
CA ASP A 726 5.73 0.35 2.20
C ASP A 726 5.98 0.96 0.83
N VAL A 727 5.39 2.14 0.61
CA VAL A 727 5.24 2.78 -0.68
C VAL A 727 5.30 4.30 -0.51
N SER A 728 5.86 4.97 -1.51
CA SER A 728 6.08 6.41 -1.47
C SER A 728 4.86 7.24 -1.86
N HIS A 729 3.83 6.64 -2.47
CA HIS A 729 2.70 7.39 -3.02
C HIS A 729 1.87 8.11 -1.95
N TYR A 730 1.78 7.57 -0.73
CA TYR A 730 1.01 8.21 0.35
C TYR A 730 1.58 9.58 0.75
N PHE A 731 2.89 9.65 1.01
CA PHE A 731 3.53 10.93 1.34
C PHE A 731 3.65 11.83 0.10
N ASP A 732 3.83 11.27 -1.10
CA ASP A 732 3.82 12.04 -2.35
C ASP A 732 2.53 12.85 -2.54
N SER A 733 1.39 12.30 -2.09
CA SER A 733 0.09 12.99 -2.18
C SER A 733 -0.36 13.64 -0.87
N ASP A 734 0.47 13.68 0.17
CA ASP A 734 0.17 14.31 1.45
C ASP A 734 0.27 15.85 1.38
N PRO A 735 -0.82 16.60 1.64
CA PRO A 735 -0.81 18.05 1.60
C PRO A 735 -0.60 18.69 2.99
N THR A 736 -0.23 17.95 4.03
CA THR A 736 -0.24 18.44 5.43
C THR A 736 0.60 19.71 5.66
N ASN A 737 1.91 19.70 5.35
CA ASN A 737 2.74 20.90 5.48
C ASN A 737 2.39 21.96 4.41
N LEU A 738 1.88 21.55 3.25
CA LEU A 738 1.41 22.47 2.21
C LEU A 738 0.24 23.31 2.71
N VAL A 739 -0.76 22.68 3.31
CA VAL A 739 -1.92 23.37 3.91
C VAL A 739 -1.47 24.32 5.01
N GLN A 740 -0.54 23.90 5.88
CA GLN A 740 0.03 24.79 6.91
C GLN A 740 0.56 26.09 6.31
N ASN A 741 1.29 26.01 5.19
CA ASN A 741 1.90 27.17 4.54
C ASN A 741 0.91 28.00 3.71
N LEU A 742 -0.19 27.42 3.25
CA LEU A 742 -1.25 28.15 2.53
C LEU A 742 -2.22 28.87 3.49
N ARG A 743 -2.34 28.40 4.74
CA ARG A 743 -3.22 29.00 5.73
C ARG A 743 -2.67 30.32 6.25
N LYS A 744 -3.55 31.32 6.35
CA LYS A 744 -3.20 32.66 6.88
C LYS A 744 -2.76 32.64 8.34
N ASP A 745 -3.25 31.67 9.11
CA ASP A 745 -2.92 31.49 10.53
C ASP A 745 -1.67 30.63 10.77
N GLY A 746 -1.08 30.04 9.70
CA GLY A 746 0.05 29.13 9.81
C GLY A 746 -0.22 27.85 10.59
N LYS A 747 -1.49 27.54 10.91
CA LYS A 747 -1.86 26.37 11.71
C LYS A 747 -1.74 25.11 10.86
N LYS A 748 -1.02 24.10 11.37
CA LYS A 748 -0.96 22.78 10.71
C LYS A 748 -2.33 22.07 10.86
N PRO A 749 -2.90 21.50 9.78
CA PRO A 749 -4.13 20.72 9.88
C PRO A 749 -3.87 19.43 10.67
N SER A 750 -4.91 18.92 11.34
CA SER A 750 -4.84 17.59 11.95
C SER A 750 -4.74 16.52 10.85
N ALA A 751 -3.79 15.60 10.93
CA ALA A 751 -3.61 14.57 9.91
C ALA A 751 -4.12 13.21 10.40
N TYR A 752 -5.02 12.58 9.64
CA TYR A 752 -5.66 11.31 9.98
C TYR A 752 -5.53 10.27 8.87
N ILE A 753 -5.54 9.01 9.27
CA ILE A 753 -5.53 7.84 8.39
C ILE A 753 -6.63 6.88 8.85
N ALA A 754 -7.54 6.53 7.95
CA ALA A 754 -8.49 5.46 8.22
C ALA A 754 -7.91 4.10 7.82
N ASP A 755 -8.15 3.11 8.67
CA ASP A 755 -7.74 1.72 8.48
C ASP A 755 -8.97 0.85 8.66
N THR A 756 -9.52 0.39 7.54
CA THR A 756 -10.66 -0.54 7.51
C THR A 756 -10.22 -1.98 7.20
N THR A 757 -8.92 -2.27 7.23
CA THR A 757 -8.36 -3.57 6.80
C THR A 757 -8.88 -4.76 7.61
N THR A 758 -9.26 -4.52 8.88
CA THR A 758 -9.92 -5.49 9.75
C THR A 758 -11.39 -5.14 9.99
N ALA A 759 -12.15 -6.03 10.61
CA ALA A 759 -13.53 -5.75 11.03
C ALA A 759 -13.66 -4.53 11.98
N ASN A 760 -12.60 -4.20 12.72
CA ASN A 760 -12.58 -3.04 13.61
C ASN A 760 -11.99 -1.83 12.87
N ALA A 761 -12.83 -1.05 12.19
CA ALA A 761 -12.41 0.16 11.48
C ALA A 761 -11.83 1.21 12.45
N GLN A 762 -10.61 1.67 12.20
CA GLN A 762 -9.92 2.67 13.03
C GLN A 762 -9.70 3.97 12.25
N VAL A 763 -9.79 5.11 12.94
CA VAL A 763 -9.32 6.40 12.43
C VAL A 763 -8.22 6.86 13.37
N ARG A 764 -6.98 6.66 12.94
CA ARG A 764 -5.79 7.06 13.68
C ARG A 764 -5.29 8.40 13.18
N THR A 765 -4.51 9.10 13.99
CA THR A 765 -3.67 10.18 13.46
C THR A 765 -2.61 9.60 12.54
N LEU A 766 -2.07 10.43 11.66
CA LEU A 766 -0.93 10.07 10.81
C LEU A 766 0.27 9.63 11.67
N SER A 767 0.55 10.34 12.76
CA SER A 767 1.66 10.01 13.66
C SER A 767 1.47 8.67 14.38
N GLU A 768 0.25 8.35 14.86
CA GLU A 768 -0.07 7.03 15.43
C GLU A 768 0.15 5.91 14.41
N THR A 769 -0.21 6.15 13.14
CA THR A 769 -0.04 5.15 12.08
C THR A 769 1.44 4.96 11.70
N VAL A 770 2.22 6.05 11.64
CA VAL A 770 3.69 5.97 11.44
C VAL A 770 4.36 5.23 12.58
N ARG A 771 3.97 5.47 13.84
CA ARG A 771 4.48 4.71 15.00
C ARG A 771 4.10 3.23 14.93
N LEU A 772 2.87 2.92 14.52
CA LEU A 772 2.44 1.54 14.33
C LEU A 772 3.29 0.84 13.25
N ASP A 773 3.54 1.50 12.11
CA ASP A 773 4.46 1.02 11.06
C ASP A 773 5.87 0.78 11.60
N ALA A 774 6.45 1.75 12.30
CA ALA A 774 7.79 1.63 12.87
C ALA A 774 7.90 0.41 13.82
N ARG A 775 6.94 0.25 14.74
CA ARG A 775 6.93 -0.86 15.72
C ARG A 775 6.63 -2.22 15.11
N THR A 776 5.93 -2.29 13.99
CA THR A 776 5.50 -3.59 13.42
C THR A 776 6.36 -4.03 12.25
N LYS A 777 7.10 -3.10 11.62
CA LYS A 777 7.99 -3.33 10.48
C LYS A 777 9.44 -2.97 10.81
N LEU A 778 9.88 -1.74 10.48
CA LEU A 778 11.28 -1.31 10.52
C LEU A 778 12.03 -1.72 11.81
N LEU A 779 11.39 -1.57 12.97
CA LEU A 779 12.01 -1.83 14.29
C LEU A 779 11.59 -3.17 14.90
N ASN A 780 10.79 -3.97 14.18
CA ASN A 780 10.33 -5.28 14.63
C ASN A 780 11.32 -6.36 14.21
N PRO A 781 11.97 -7.07 15.17
CA PRO A 781 12.88 -8.17 14.85
C PRO A 781 12.27 -9.24 13.99
N LYS A 782 10.99 -9.56 14.18
CA LYS A 782 10.33 -10.56 13.35
C LYS A 782 10.28 -10.14 11.88
N TRP A 783 10.08 -8.86 11.61
CA TRP A 783 9.99 -8.34 10.25
C TRP A 783 11.37 -8.17 9.61
N TYR A 784 12.30 -7.46 10.26
CA TYR A 784 13.59 -7.19 9.63
C TYR A 784 14.46 -8.44 9.51
N GLU A 785 14.42 -9.38 10.45
CA GLU A 785 15.12 -10.69 10.32
C GLU A 785 14.50 -11.52 9.19
N GLY A 786 13.17 -11.48 9.05
CA GLY A 786 12.44 -12.12 7.96
C GLY A 786 12.87 -11.57 6.60
N MET A 787 13.04 -10.25 6.48
CA MET A 787 13.61 -9.62 5.29
C MET A 787 15.07 -10.02 5.08
N LEU A 788 15.94 -9.84 6.09
CA LEU A 788 17.37 -10.16 6.00
C LEU A 788 17.64 -11.63 5.64
N SER A 789 16.74 -12.55 5.99
CA SER A 789 16.84 -13.96 5.58
C SER A 789 16.81 -14.17 4.06
N THR A 790 16.39 -13.16 3.29
CA THR A 790 16.35 -13.15 1.82
C THR A 790 17.56 -12.44 1.19
N GLY A 791 18.56 -12.06 2.01
CA GLY A 791 19.83 -11.49 1.57
C GLY A 791 19.67 -10.13 0.90
N TYR A 792 20.29 -9.97 -0.28
CA TYR A 792 20.36 -8.74 -1.07
C TYR A 792 19.02 -7.97 -1.17
N GLU A 793 17.93 -8.65 -1.51
CA GLU A 793 16.62 -7.99 -1.67
C GLU A 793 15.96 -7.64 -0.33
N GLY A 794 16.34 -8.32 0.75
CA GLY A 794 15.88 -8.07 2.10
C GLY A 794 16.38 -6.75 2.68
N VAL A 795 17.67 -6.45 2.47
CA VAL A 795 18.26 -5.17 2.94
C VAL A 795 17.58 -3.99 2.23
N ARG A 796 17.26 -4.13 0.94
CA ARG A 796 16.52 -3.12 0.17
C ARG A 796 15.15 -2.81 0.75
N GLU A 797 14.41 -3.81 1.26
CA GLU A 797 13.12 -3.54 1.91
C GLU A 797 13.28 -2.73 3.21
N ILE A 798 14.40 -2.86 3.91
CA ILE A 798 14.73 -2.07 5.11
C ILE A 798 15.06 -0.62 4.72
N GLU A 799 15.93 -0.41 3.72
CA GLU A 799 16.25 0.93 3.21
C GLU A 799 15.00 1.66 2.75
N LYS A 800 14.22 1.05 1.86
CA LYS A 800 12.97 1.61 1.33
C LYS A 800 12.02 2.06 2.44
N ARG A 801 11.94 1.28 3.52
CA ARG A 801 11.11 1.58 4.70
C ARG A 801 11.54 2.88 5.38
N LEU A 802 12.85 3.05 5.52
CA LEU A 802 13.47 4.20 6.14
C LEU A 802 13.35 5.44 5.24
N THR A 803 13.62 5.32 3.93
CA THR A 803 13.48 6.41 2.95
C THR A 803 12.03 6.93 2.90
N ASN A 804 11.05 6.03 2.89
CA ASN A 804 9.64 6.42 2.95
C ASN A 804 9.30 7.11 4.27
N THR A 805 9.94 6.72 5.37
CA THR A 805 9.81 7.40 6.67
C THR A 805 10.39 8.82 6.61
N VAL A 806 11.51 9.05 5.90
CA VAL A 806 12.04 10.40 5.61
C VAL A 806 11.04 11.23 4.80
N GLY A 807 10.37 10.64 3.81
CA GLY A 807 9.30 11.28 3.05
C GLY A 807 8.20 11.86 3.95
N TRP A 808 7.73 11.09 4.95
CA TRP A 808 6.75 11.57 5.92
C TRP A 808 7.24 12.74 6.77
N SER A 809 8.53 12.77 7.13
CA SER A 809 9.12 13.94 7.79
C SER A 809 9.04 15.17 6.89
N ALA A 810 9.36 15.04 5.60
CA ALA A 810 9.37 16.15 4.65
C ALA A 810 7.98 16.72 4.33
N THR A 811 6.94 15.88 4.27
CA THR A 811 5.58 16.33 3.87
C THR A 811 4.66 16.67 5.03
N SER A 812 4.90 16.09 6.21
CA SER A 812 4.00 16.21 7.36
C SER A 812 4.69 16.56 8.69
N GLY A 813 5.98 16.23 8.83
CA GLY A 813 6.71 16.31 10.10
C GLY A 813 6.13 15.42 11.21
N GLN A 814 5.41 14.34 10.88
CA GLN A 814 4.71 13.48 11.86
C GLN A 814 5.54 12.29 12.37
N VAL A 815 6.84 12.21 12.04
CA VAL A 815 7.74 11.16 12.50
C VAL A 815 8.39 11.54 13.83
N ASP A 816 8.30 10.64 14.80
CA ASP A 816 8.93 10.82 16.11
C ASP A 816 10.45 10.57 16.08
N ASN A 817 11.21 11.27 16.93
CA ASN A 817 12.67 11.25 16.88
C ASN A 817 13.22 9.87 17.23
N TRP A 818 12.56 9.20 18.19
CA TRP A 818 12.91 7.87 18.64
C TRP A 818 12.87 6.84 17.49
N VAL A 819 12.07 7.06 16.43
CA VAL A 819 12.04 6.15 15.28
C VAL A 819 13.40 6.13 14.57
N TYR A 820 13.99 7.31 14.34
CA TYR A 820 15.33 7.42 13.74
C TYR A 820 16.43 7.00 14.71
N GLU A 821 16.30 7.33 16.01
CA GLU A 821 17.27 6.91 17.03
C GLU A 821 17.32 5.38 17.16
N GLU A 822 16.17 4.71 17.25
CA GLU A 822 16.09 3.25 17.36
C GLU A 822 16.53 2.56 16.06
N ALA A 823 16.22 3.13 14.88
CA ALA A 823 16.74 2.63 13.62
C ALA A 823 18.27 2.70 13.59
N ASN A 824 18.85 3.83 14.00
CA ASN A 824 20.29 3.98 14.13
C ASN A 824 20.89 3.00 15.14
N THR A 825 20.27 2.82 16.30
CA THR A 825 20.74 1.85 17.30
C THR A 825 20.68 0.41 16.78
N THR A 826 19.60 0.05 16.08
CA THR A 826 19.36 -1.32 15.62
C THR A 826 20.23 -1.70 14.42
N PHE A 827 20.38 -0.80 13.45
CA PHE A 827 21.06 -1.11 12.19
C PHE A 827 22.49 -0.57 12.11
N ILE A 828 22.85 0.48 12.86
CA ILE A 828 24.18 1.13 12.76
C ILE A 828 25.05 0.88 14.00
N GLN A 829 24.48 0.88 15.20
CA GLN A 829 25.28 0.71 16.44
C GLN A 829 25.46 -0.75 16.86
N ASP A 830 24.57 -1.65 16.44
CA ASP A 830 24.68 -3.08 16.72
C ASP A 830 25.66 -3.74 15.74
N GLU A 831 26.88 -4.05 16.23
CA GLU A 831 27.95 -4.64 15.41
C GLU A 831 27.54 -5.94 14.68
N GLY A 832 26.57 -6.70 15.21
CA GLY A 832 26.07 -7.92 14.57
C GLY A 832 25.28 -7.63 13.29
N ASN A 833 24.31 -6.73 13.39
CA ASN A 833 23.47 -6.33 12.25
C ASN A 833 24.26 -5.52 11.22
N VAL A 834 25.20 -4.68 11.68
CA VAL A 834 26.12 -3.92 10.82
C VAL A 834 26.96 -4.88 9.99
N LYS A 835 27.51 -5.93 10.61
CA LYS A 835 28.35 -6.89 9.92
C LYS A 835 27.57 -7.66 8.86
N GLN A 836 26.37 -8.15 9.19
CA GLN A 836 25.53 -8.87 8.23
C GLN A 836 25.08 -7.96 7.08
N ALA A 837 24.56 -6.76 7.38
CA ALA A 837 24.13 -5.81 6.35
C ALA A 837 25.29 -5.32 5.47
N HIS A 838 26.50 -5.13 6.03
CA HIS A 838 27.68 -4.73 5.28
C HIS A 838 28.25 -5.88 4.42
N GLU A 839 28.17 -7.13 4.87
CA GLU A 839 28.53 -8.30 4.06
C GLU A 839 27.56 -8.45 2.87
N ASP A 840 26.27 -8.17 3.05
CA ASP A 840 25.26 -8.29 2.01
C ASP A 840 25.21 -7.09 1.02
N GLN A 841 25.34 -5.85 1.52
CA GLN A 841 25.14 -4.59 0.74
C GLN A 841 25.86 -3.36 1.37
N PRO A 842 27.15 -3.10 1.07
CA PRO A 842 27.86 -1.97 1.67
C PRO A 842 27.49 -0.58 1.12
N GLU A 843 27.01 -0.46 -0.13
CA GLU A 843 26.53 0.82 -0.69
C GLU A 843 25.18 1.23 -0.07
N LEU A 844 24.23 0.29 0.02
CA LEU A 844 22.91 0.51 0.63
C LEU A 844 23.01 0.86 2.13
N PHE A 845 24.03 0.33 2.83
CA PHE A 845 24.29 0.70 4.22
C PHE A 845 24.74 2.17 4.38
N GLN A 846 25.44 2.73 3.39
CA GLN A 846 25.77 4.16 3.37
C GLN A 846 24.51 5.02 3.16
N GLU A 847 23.56 4.55 2.35
CA GLU A 847 22.24 5.18 2.17
C GLU A 847 21.42 5.16 3.46
N VAL A 848 21.38 4.03 4.18
CA VAL A 848 20.71 3.96 5.50
C VAL A 848 21.29 5.02 6.46
N GLY A 849 22.61 5.20 6.48
CA GLY A 849 23.27 6.26 7.25
C GLY A 849 22.91 7.67 6.77
N SER A 850 22.86 7.88 5.45
CA SER A 850 22.44 9.13 4.82
C SER A 850 20.99 9.49 5.16
N ASP A 851 20.08 8.53 5.11
CA ASP A 851 18.65 8.69 5.39
C ASP A 851 18.38 9.00 6.86
N ILE A 852 19.12 8.39 7.78
CA ILE A 852 19.04 8.74 9.21
C ILE A 852 19.41 10.22 9.42
N LEU A 853 20.51 10.67 8.79
CA LEU A 853 20.95 12.06 8.87
C LEU A 853 19.97 13.02 8.16
N GLY A 854 19.46 12.61 7.00
CA GLY A 854 18.47 13.32 6.20
C GLY A 854 17.15 13.50 6.94
N GLY A 855 16.64 12.45 7.56
CA GLY A 855 15.43 12.46 8.39
C GLY A 855 15.55 13.38 9.60
N GLN A 856 16.68 13.31 10.32
CA GLN A 856 16.96 14.24 11.43
C GLN A 856 17.00 15.69 10.95
N ARG A 857 17.62 15.97 9.80
CA ARG A 857 17.70 17.31 9.22
C ARG A 857 16.34 17.83 8.76
N ALA A 858 15.54 17.01 8.06
CA ALA A 858 14.20 17.37 7.60
C ALA A 858 13.31 17.75 8.79
N ARG A 859 13.41 17.00 9.89
CA ARG A 859 12.71 17.33 11.14
C ARG A 859 13.20 18.63 11.78
N VAL A 860 14.51 18.84 11.91
CA VAL A 860 15.05 20.08 12.53
C VAL A 860 14.57 21.32 11.77
N LEU A 861 14.44 21.26 10.45
CA LEU A 861 13.85 22.32 9.65
C LEU A 861 12.36 22.55 9.97
N GLY A 862 11.59 21.48 10.21
CA GLY A 862 10.19 21.55 10.66
C GLY A 862 10.01 22.09 12.08
N ASP A 863 10.82 21.62 13.04
CA ASP A 863 10.76 22.00 14.47
C ASP A 863 11.16 23.47 14.71
N LEU A 864 12.08 24.03 13.90
CA LEU A 864 12.46 25.44 13.97
C LEU A 864 11.35 26.39 13.49
N ARG A 865 10.45 25.93 12.61
CA ARG A 865 9.30 26.72 12.10
C ARG A 865 8.08 26.63 13.00
N GLY A 866 7.89 25.54 13.75
CA GLY A 866 6.79 25.43 14.74
C GLY A 866 6.94 26.31 15.98
N LYS A 867 8.08 27.00 16.14
CA LYS A 867 8.39 27.89 17.27
C LYS A 867 8.46 29.38 16.91
N CYS A 868 8.29 29.74 15.63
CA CYS A 868 8.15 31.13 15.16
C CYS A 868 6.70 31.35 14.70
#